data_AF-A0A3P6CA45-F1
#
_entry.id   AF-A0A3P6CA45-F1
#
_cell.length_a   1.000
_cell.length_b   1.000
_cell.length_c   1.000
_cell.angle_alpha   90.00
_cell.angle_beta   90.00
_cell.angle_gamma   90.00
#
_symmetry.space_group_name_H-M   'P 1'
#
loop_
_entity.id
_entity.type
_entity.pdbx_description
1 polymer ?
#
loop_
_entity_poly.entity_id
_entity_poly.type
_entity_poly.pdbx_seq_one_letter_code
_entity_poly.pdbx_strand_id
1 'polypeptide(L)'
;MCCDLRRFFLALILLRIFQHAAASTSFPLARPNCKDHCGAVSVPYPFGIGQGCYKNKWFEIVYRNSNSSDQQPILFLPSIKRQVTNFNLGYFFSLSVFTKFYIQSPLKHSGCSTGDADSSLNLTGSPFFITESNMFTAVGCNNKASMNATGLQILGCETTCGNKIQSYKDANESCIGYKCCQIPIPPDLQVFDATVGKLEPGQEGCQVAFLTQFTLSGSLFTPPELSEYNEYTTMELEWRLDLSSMSSKVLLCKNNTFGDGYQCSCRYGYEGNPYVPGGCQDIDECRIPHRNNCGMNKCVNVIGSYRCEKTLSVILGGTLLSGLILLAVGMWLLCKVHRKRKAGKQKKNFFKRNGGLLLQQQTHVLQCSVNRTKLFSSGDLEKATDKFNASRILGQGGQGTVYKGMLEDGMIVAVKKSKALEEENLEEFINEIILLSQINHRNVVKILGCCLETEVPMLVYEFIPNRNLFDHLHNPSEDFPMTWEVRLRVAWEVADALSYLHSAASVPIYHRDVKSTNILLDEKHRAKVSDFGISRSVPLDDTHLTTVVQGTVGYVDPEYLQSNHFTGKSDVYSFGVVLIELVTGGRPISLLRPQEVRMLGAYFLEVMRNDRLHDILDARIKEECDQEEVLAVAKLARRCLSLNSEHRPTMRDVFIELDKMQSKGKCTQIQAQKGEEHDHIRISVPESMSLSYTSPDIVVENSSFSLDSKPLMPHKTQ
;
A
#
# COMPACT_ATOMS: atom_id res chain seq x y z
N MET A 1 36.51 2.60 -17.87
CA MET A 1 37.41 3.76 -17.64
C MET A 1 36.88 4.86 -16.71
N CYS A 2 35.69 4.77 -16.10
CA CYS A 2 35.27 5.67 -15.00
C CYS A 2 35.45 5.08 -13.59
N CYS A 3 35.92 3.83 -13.45
CA CYS A 3 35.98 3.14 -12.16
C CYS A 3 37.35 3.21 -11.44
N ASP A 4 38.44 3.58 -12.11
CA ASP A 4 39.77 3.56 -11.47
C ASP A 4 40.20 4.88 -10.83
N LEU A 5 39.52 5.99 -11.12
CA LEU A 5 39.81 7.26 -10.44
C LEU A 5 39.41 7.21 -8.96
N ARG A 6 38.38 6.42 -8.61
CA ARG A 6 37.94 6.21 -7.23
C ARG A 6 38.97 5.40 -6.43
N ARG A 7 39.64 4.43 -7.05
CA ARG A 7 40.70 3.62 -6.41
C ARG A 7 41.99 4.40 -6.26
N PHE A 8 42.36 5.23 -7.24
CA PHE A 8 43.53 6.09 -7.15
C PHE A 8 43.35 7.22 -6.13
N PHE A 9 42.17 7.84 -6.06
CA PHE A 9 41.82 8.79 -5.00
C PHE A 9 41.66 8.12 -3.63
N LEU A 10 41.07 6.92 -3.53
CA LEU A 10 41.04 6.18 -2.27
C LEU A 10 42.43 5.80 -1.79
N ALA A 11 43.36 5.41 -2.68
CA ALA A 11 44.72 5.07 -2.29
C ALA A 11 45.47 6.30 -1.76
N LEU A 12 45.33 7.47 -2.41
CA LEU A 12 45.91 8.74 -1.93
C LEU A 12 45.23 9.27 -0.65
N ILE A 13 43.92 9.05 -0.49
CA ILE A 13 43.17 9.38 0.72
C ILE A 13 43.56 8.43 1.86
N LEU A 14 43.72 7.13 1.62
CA LEU A 14 44.16 6.15 2.61
C LEU A 14 45.61 6.40 3.05
N LEU A 15 46.51 6.80 2.12
CA LEU A 15 47.88 7.20 2.47
C LEU A 15 47.93 8.49 3.32
N ARG A 16 46.95 9.40 3.14
CA ARG A 16 46.79 10.61 3.96
C ARG A 16 46.09 10.35 5.30
N ILE A 17 45.13 9.41 5.34
CA ILE A 17 44.44 8.96 6.56
C ILE A 17 45.44 8.24 7.49
N PHE A 18 46.40 7.47 6.96
CA PHE A 18 47.44 6.84 7.79
C PHE A 18 48.43 7.82 8.43
N GLN A 19 48.48 9.09 7.98
CA GLN A 19 49.26 10.15 8.64
C GLN A 19 48.44 11.05 9.57
N HIS A 20 47.12 10.86 9.65
CA HIS A 20 46.23 11.56 10.58
C HIS A 20 45.31 10.54 11.24
N ALA A 21 45.88 9.64 12.04
CA ALA A 21 45.16 9.06 13.17
C ALA A 21 44.93 10.19 14.18
N ALA A 22 43.93 11.03 13.88
CA ALA A 22 43.42 12.01 14.82
C ALA A 22 42.85 11.23 16.01
N ALA A 23 43.38 11.54 17.19
CA ALA A 23 42.88 11.05 18.46
C ALA A 23 41.36 11.24 18.51
N SER A 24 40.62 10.14 18.64
CA SER A 24 39.22 10.17 19.06
C SER A 24 39.17 10.80 20.45
N THR A 25 38.67 12.02 20.56
CA THR A 25 38.30 12.60 21.86
C THR A 25 37.11 11.81 22.38
N SER A 26 37.34 10.91 23.34
CA SER A 26 36.27 10.17 24.01
C SER A 26 35.61 11.08 25.04
N PHE A 27 34.32 11.36 24.86
CA PHE A 27 33.51 12.07 25.85
C PHE A 27 33.30 11.18 27.09
N PRO A 28 33.11 11.74 28.29
CA PRO A 28 32.89 10.93 29.49
C PRO A 28 31.52 10.24 29.43
N LEU A 29 31.53 8.92 29.20
CA LEU A 29 30.31 8.10 29.23
C LEU A 29 29.81 7.84 30.66
N ALA A 30 30.73 7.70 31.62
CA ALA A 30 30.45 7.46 33.04
C ALA A 30 30.93 8.63 33.92
N ARG A 31 30.58 8.56 35.21
CA ARG A 31 31.11 9.51 36.21
C ARG A 31 32.64 9.39 36.35
N PRO A 32 33.35 10.45 36.78
CA PRO A 32 34.77 10.37 37.07
C PRO A 32 35.08 9.21 38.03
N ASN A 33 36.14 8.45 37.75
CA ASN A 33 36.58 7.27 38.50
C ASN A 33 35.63 6.05 38.46
N CYS A 34 34.62 6.06 37.59
CA CYS A 34 33.74 4.91 37.36
C CYS A 34 34.11 4.17 36.08
N LYS A 35 33.94 2.84 36.10
CA LYS A 35 34.17 2.01 34.92
C LYS A 35 33.03 2.22 33.91
N ASP A 36 33.40 2.47 32.66
CA ASP A 36 32.50 2.85 31.56
C ASP A 36 32.28 1.73 30.53
N HIS A 37 32.90 0.55 30.72
CA HIS A 37 32.74 -0.60 29.83
C HIS A 37 32.78 -1.94 30.57
N CYS A 38 32.15 -2.94 29.98
CA CYS A 38 32.19 -4.34 30.36
C CYS A 38 32.33 -5.20 29.11
N GLY A 39 33.49 -5.85 28.93
CA GLY A 39 33.79 -6.54 27.67
C GLY A 39 33.73 -5.54 26.50
N ALA A 40 32.89 -5.85 25.51
CA ALA A 40 32.65 -4.98 24.36
C ALA A 40 31.51 -3.94 24.57
N VAL A 41 30.77 -4.01 25.69
CA VAL A 41 29.59 -3.16 25.93
C VAL A 41 29.98 -1.95 26.75
N SER A 42 29.69 -0.74 26.27
CA SER A 42 29.88 0.49 27.07
C SER A 42 28.67 0.76 27.95
N VAL A 43 28.90 1.17 29.20
CA VAL A 43 27.87 1.41 30.23
C VAL A 43 27.79 2.91 30.51
N PRO A 44 26.80 3.63 29.94
CA PRO A 44 26.65 5.06 30.14
C PRO A 44 25.91 5.37 31.45
N TYR A 45 26.30 6.47 32.11
CA TYR A 45 25.49 7.05 33.19
C TYR A 45 24.09 7.44 32.65
N PRO A 46 22.98 7.19 33.36
CA PRO A 46 22.82 6.94 34.79
C PRO A 46 23.13 5.51 35.27
N PHE A 47 23.38 4.58 34.36
CA PHE A 47 23.83 3.23 34.70
C PHE A 47 25.28 3.25 35.16
N GLY A 48 25.60 2.38 36.11
CA GLY A 48 26.94 2.37 36.69
C GLY A 48 27.26 1.12 37.47
N ILE A 49 28.56 0.85 37.57
CA ILE A 49 29.12 -0.34 38.18
C ILE A 49 29.90 0.09 39.42
N GLY A 50 29.56 -0.51 40.56
CA GLY A 50 30.17 -0.17 41.84
C GLY A 50 29.50 1.02 42.53
N GLN A 51 29.82 1.17 43.82
CA GLN A 51 29.18 2.16 44.69
C GLN A 51 29.48 3.59 44.23
N GLY A 52 28.44 4.42 44.12
CA GLY A 52 28.57 5.84 43.73
C GLY A 52 28.60 6.11 42.22
N CYS A 53 28.59 5.06 41.39
CA CYS A 53 28.71 5.18 39.93
C CYS A 53 27.38 5.22 39.17
N TYR A 54 26.25 4.93 39.82
CA TYR A 54 24.90 4.97 39.24
C TYR A 54 24.06 6.07 39.88
N LYS A 55 22.97 6.50 39.21
CA LYS A 55 22.09 7.58 39.71
C LYS A 55 21.31 7.19 40.97
N ASN A 56 20.70 6.02 40.96
CA ASN A 56 19.97 5.41 42.09
C ASN A 56 19.98 3.89 41.90
N LYS A 57 19.41 3.15 42.86
CA LYS A 57 19.40 1.68 42.85
C LYS A 57 18.74 1.04 41.63
N TRP A 58 17.86 1.74 40.91
CA TRP A 58 17.29 1.23 39.67
C TRP A 58 18.31 1.05 38.56
N PHE A 59 19.41 1.82 38.58
CA PHE A 59 20.44 1.86 37.52
C PHE A 59 21.76 1.13 37.90
N GLU A 60 21.76 0.35 38.97
CA GLU A 60 22.93 -0.44 39.40
C GLU A 60 23.17 -1.61 38.44
N ILE A 61 24.37 -1.71 37.86
CA ILE A 61 24.77 -2.85 37.02
C ILE A 61 25.76 -3.72 37.81
N VAL A 62 25.53 -5.04 37.78
CA VAL A 62 26.41 -6.04 38.40
C VAL A 62 26.89 -7.06 37.38
N TYR A 63 27.99 -7.71 37.71
CA TYR A 63 28.55 -8.79 36.91
C TYR A 63 28.04 -10.15 37.41
N ARG A 64 27.62 -11.01 36.49
CA ARG A 64 27.43 -12.43 36.77
C ARG A 64 28.46 -13.23 35.95
N ASN A 65 29.28 -14.01 36.64
CA ASN A 65 30.23 -14.90 35.98
C ASN A 65 29.46 -16.02 35.26
N SER A 66 29.79 -16.29 34.00
CA SER A 66 29.36 -17.50 33.31
C SER A 66 30.12 -18.70 33.90
N ASN A 67 29.46 -19.85 34.04
CA ASN A 67 30.06 -21.08 34.57
C ASN A 67 31.14 -21.71 33.66
N SER A 68 31.51 -21.02 32.57
CA SER A 68 32.44 -21.43 31.52
C SER A 68 33.51 -20.35 31.35
N SER A 69 34.78 -20.77 31.42
CA SER A 69 35.98 -19.92 31.41
C SER A 69 36.21 -19.12 30.12
N ASP A 70 35.43 -19.40 29.06
CA ASP A 70 35.56 -18.82 27.71
C ASP A 70 34.45 -17.82 27.33
N GLN A 71 33.52 -17.48 28.23
CA GLN A 71 32.44 -16.52 27.94
C GLN A 71 32.64 -15.15 28.64
N GLN A 72 32.26 -14.08 27.94
CA GLN A 72 32.31 -12.71 28.49
C GLN A 72 31.38 -12.56 29.71
N PRO A 73 31.74 -11.73 30.71
CA PRO A 73 30.90 -11.46 31.87
C PRO A 73 29.55 -10.87 31.47
N ILE A 74 28.47 -11.41 32.05
CA ILE A 74 27.10 -11.01 31.74
C ILE A 74 26.77 -9.71 32.50
N LEU A 75 26.35 -8.66 31.78
CA LEU A 75 25.81 -7.45 32.39
C LEU A 75 24.40 -7.73 32.93
N PHE A 76 24.21 -7.59 34.24
CA PHE A 76 22.95 -7.87 34.89
C PHE A 76 22.42 -6.64 35.61
N LEU A 77 21.13 -6.35 35.43
CA LEU A 77 20.40 -5.27 36.09
C LEU A 77 19.55 -5.88 37.22
N PRO A 78 20.01 -5.81 38.50
CA PRO A 78 19.35 -6.51 39.61
C PRO A 78 17.94 -6.01 39.88
N SER A 79 17.69 -4.73 39.63
CA SER A 79 16.43 -4.04 39.93
C SER A 79 15.23 -4.64 39.18
N ILE A 80 15.45 -5.16 37.97
CA ILE A 80 14.42 -5.84 37.16
C ILE A 80 14.74 -7.33 36.95
N LYS A 81 15.83 -7.84 37.55
CA LYS A 81 16.30 -9.23 37.43
C LYS A 81 16.49 -9.69 35.97
N ARG A 82 17.10 -8.85 35.12
CA ARG A 82 17.32 -9.16 33.70
C ARG A 82 18.75 -8.87 33.25
N GLN A 83 19.18 -9.57 32.20
CA GLN A 83 20.43 -9.30 31.50
C GLN A 83 20.26 -8.09 30.59
N VAL A 84 21.25 -7.21 30.61
CA VAL A 84 21.37 -6.09 29.66
C VAL A 84 22.27 -6.55 28.52
N THR A 85 21.79 -6.47 27.28
CA THR A 85 22.54 -6.90 26.10
C THR A 85 23.38 -5.76 25.53
N ASN A 86 22.83 -4.55 25.46
CA ASN A 86 23.53 -3.38 24.96
C ASN A 86 22.87 -2.06 25.41
N PHE A 87 23.56 -0.93 25.26
CA PHE A 87 23.03 0.41 25.47
C PHE A 87 23.00 1.18 24.15
N ASN A 88 22.00 2.03 23.95
CA ASN A 88 22.01 2.93 22.81
C ASN A 88 22.87 4.15 23.14
N LEU A 89 24.02 4.27 22.47
CA LEU A 89 25.00 5.33 22.71
C LEU A 89 24.91 6.47 21.69
N GLY A 90 24.13 6.28 20.63
CA GLY A 90 23.93 7.23 19.55
C GLY A 90 25.14 7.44 18.67
N TYR A 91 24.88 7.53 17.37
CA TYR A 91 25.84 8.09 16.42
C TYR A 91 25.59 9.59 16.27
N PHE A 92 26.65 10.30 15.86
CA PHE A 92 26.89 11.76 15.76
C PHE A 92 25.77 12.70 15.21
N PHE A 93 24.55 12.23 14.94
CA PHE A 93 23.48 12.98 14.29
C PHE A 93 22.04 12.77 14.82
N SER A 94 21.81 11.97 15.87
CA SER A 94 20.44 11.76 16.40
C SER A 94 20.20 12.50 17.71
N LEU A 95 19.07 13.21 17.81
CA LEU A 95 18.73 14.16 18.88
C LEU A 95 18.19 13.52 20.18
N SER A 96 18.14 12.18 20.29
CA SER A 96 17.48 11.51 21.42
C SER A 96 18.01 10.08 21.66
N VAL A 97 19.21 9.91 22.22
CA VAL A 97 19.85 8.58 22.15
C VAL A 97 20.26 7.90 23.47
N PHE A 98 20.51 8.63 24.56
CA PHE A 98 20.97 7.99 25.81
C PHE A 98 19.87 7.36 26.67
N THR A 99 18.60 7.50 26.29
CA THR A 99 17.47 7.03 27.10
C THR A 99 17.04 5.60 26.81
N LYS A 100 17.66 4.91 25.85
CA LYS A 100 17.27 3.57 25.39
C LYS A 100 18.34 2.54 25.68
N PHE A 101 17.92 1.34 26.05
CA PHE A 101 18.80 0.20 26.32
C PHE A 101 18.09 -1.12 26.01
N TYR A 102 18.87 -2.18 25.85
CA TYR A 102 18.39 -3.46 25.38
C TYR A 102 18.55 -4.53 26.45
N ILE A 103 17.50 -5.32 26.65
CA ILE A 103 17.52 -6.44 27.61
C ILE A 103 17.06 -7.73 26.94
N GLN A 104 17.38 -8.86 27.56
CA GLN A 104 16.78 -10.14 27.19
C GLN A 104 15.29 -10.12 27.54
N SER A 105 14.43 -10.35 26.55
CA SER A 105 12.99 -10.45 26.70
C SER A 105 12.63 -11.67 27.55
N PRO A 106 11.64 -11.55 28.46
CA PRO A 106 10.99 -12.72 29.04
C PRO A 106 10.33 -13.56 27.93
N LEU A 107 10.30 -14.87 28.15
CA LEU A 107 9.70 -15.85 27.25
C LEU A 107 8.55 -16.53 27.96
N LYS A 108 7.34 -16.42 27.41
CA LYS A 108 6.22 -17.28 27.80
C LYS A 108 6.21 -18.48 26.89
N HIS A 109 6.15 -19.68 27.44
CA HIS A 109 6.13 -20.88 26.63
C HIS A 109 5.15 -21.93 27.16
N SER A 110 4.76 -22.85 26.29
CA SER A 110 3.90 -23.99 26.60
C SER A 110 4.36 -25.19 25.78
N GLY A 111 4.53 -26.34 26.44
CA GLY A 111 4.93 -27.60 25.79
C GLY A 111 6.41 -27.69 25.40
N CYS A 112 7.30 -26.90 26.00
CA CYS A 112 8.74 -26.91 25.70
C CYS A 112 9.56 -27.63 26.79
N SER A 113 10.52 -28.45 26.39
CA SER A 113 11.40 -29.23 27.29
C SER A 113 12.55 -28.39 27.82
N THR A 114 12.31 -27.50 28.80
CA THR A 114 13.22 -26.98 29.85
C THR A 114 12.78 -25.60 30.35
N GLY A 115 12.93 -25.39 31.66
CA GLY A 115 13.08 -24.08 32.30
C GLY A 115 11.79 -23.36 32.67
N ASP A 116 11.47 -23.38 33.96
CA ASP A 116 10.50 -22.47 34.60
C ASP A 116 11.12 -21.06 34.63
N ALA A 117 11.10 -20.39 33.47
CA ALA A 117 11.65 -19.05 33.32
C ALA A 117 10.57 -18.04 33.72
N ASP A 118 10.88 -17.23 34.73
CA ASP A 118 10.06 -16.10 35.22
C ASP A 118 9.50 -15.28 34.04
N SER A 119 8.22 -15.50 33.76
CA SER A 119 7.61 -15.33 32.44
C SER A 119 6.90 -13.99 32.23
N SER A 120 6.94 -13.15 33.26
CA SER A 120 6.36 -11.80 33.24
C SER A 120 7.42 -10.76 33.58
N LEU A 121 7.22 -9.53 33.11
CA LEU A 121 8.06 -8.39 33.44
C LEU A 121 7.15 -7.28 33.96
N ASN A 122 7.36 -6.87 35.21
CA ASN A 122 6.62 -5.78 35.82
C ASN A 122 7.59 -4.65 36.21
N LEU A 123 7.49 -3.55 35.48
CA LEU A 123 8.28 -2.32 35.64
C LEU A 123 7.49 -1.21 36.35
N THR A 124 6.29 -1.52 36.86
CA THR A 124 5.43 -0.53 37.52
C THR A 124 6.15 0.12 38.70
N GLY A 125 6.16 1.45 38.76
CA GLY A 125 6.88 2.22 39.78
C GLY A 125 8.40 2.32 39.58
N SER A 126 8.94 1.68 38.54
CA SER A 126 10.32 1.87 38.09
C SER A 126 10.40 3.04 37.08
N PRO A 127 11.60 3.59 36.82
CA PRO A 127 11.80 4.58 35.78
C PRO A 127 11.79 3.98 34.35
N PHE A 128 11.52 2.68 34.19
CA PHE A 128 11.63 1.96 32.92
C PHE A 128 10.28 1.76 32.22
N PHE A 129 10.27 1.88 30.90
CA PHE A 129 9.10 1.71 30.03
C PHE A 129 9.48 0.86 28.83
N ILE A 130 8.54 0.06 28.35
CA ILE A 130 8.66 -0.75 27.15
C ILE A 130 8.39 0.15 25.94
N THR A 131 9.31 0.20 24.97
CA THR A 131 9.16 1.08 23.80
C THR A 131 8.24 0.45 22.75
N GLU A 132 7.51 1.29 22.01
CA GLU A 132 6.66 0.90 20.88
C GLU A 132 7.46 0.34 19.67
N SER A 133 8.79 0.41 19.71
CA SER A 133 9.67 -0.23 18.73
C SER A 133 9.70 -1.76 18.87
N ASN A 134 9.19 -2.30 19.99
CA ASN A 134 9.03 -3.73 20.17
C ASN A 134 7.73 -4.24 19.54
N MET A 135 7.78 -5.46 19.01
CA MET A 135 6.65 -6.19 18.47
C MET A 135 6.31 -7.38 19.37
N PHE A 136 5.04 -7.56 19.70
CA PHE A 136 4.56 -8.79 20.34
C PHE A 136 4.58 -9.91 19.33
N THR A 137 5.37 -10.93 19.65
CA THR A 137 5.70 -12.03 18.74
C THR A 137 5.21 -13.33 19.35
N ALA A 138 4.40 -14.07 18.60
CA ALA A 138 4.08 -15.46 18.91
C ALA A 138 4.71 -16.37 17.86
N VAL A 139 5.34 -17.45 18.32
CA VAL A 139 6.00 -18.46 17.47
C VAL A 139 5.51 -19.83 17.87
N GLY A 140 5.36 -20.72 16.89
CA GLY A 140 4.92 -22.09 17.07
C GLY A 140 3.75 -22.42 16.16
N CYS A 141 3.42 -23.70 16.08
CA CYS A 141 2.27 -24.16 15.31
C CYS A 141 1.00 -24.13 16.16
N ASN A 142 -0.12 -23.70 15.56
CA ASN A 142 -1.44 -23.69 16.19
C ASN A 142 -1.40 -22.98 17.57
N ASN A 143 -0.61 -21.91 17.65
CA ASN A 143 -0.36 -21.13 18.86
C ASN A 143 -1.39 -20.00 18.92
N LYS A 144 -2.06 -19.87 20.05
CA LYS A 144 -2.87 -18.70 20.38
C LYS A 144 -2.23 -17.98 21.55
N ALA A 145 -1.51 -16.90 21.25
CA ALA A 145 -0.89 -16.06 22.27
C ALA A 145 -1.71 -14.80 22.48
N SER A 146 -1.86 -14.37 23.74
CA SER A 146 -2.45 -13.08 24.04
C SER A 146 -1.69 -12.37 25.15
N MET A 147 -1.58 -11.06 25.03
CA MET A 147 -0.90 -10.20 25.98
C MET A 147 -1.93 -9.38 26.77
N ASN A 148 -1.81 -9.41 28.09
CA ASN A 148 -2.58 -8.55 28.97
C ASN A 148 -1.81 -7.26 29.22
N ALA A 149 -2.35 -6.16 28.74
CA ALA A 149 -1.92 -4.83 29.11
C ALA A 149 -3.07 -4.16 29.86
N THR A 150 -2.81 -3.66 31.07
CA THR A 150 -3.72 -2.80 31.85
C THR A 150 -5.12 -3.36 32.18
N GLY A 151 -5.31 -4.68 32.20
CA GLY A 151 -6.54 -5.34 32.69
C GLY A 151 -7.64 -5.58 31.64
N LEU A 152 -7.38 -5.25 30.38
CA LEU A 152 -8.18 -5.66 29.21
C LEU A 152 -7.30 -6.54 28.31
N GLN A 153 -7.88 -7.53 27.63
CA GLN A 153 -7.15 -8.33 26.64
C GLN A 153 -7.01 -7.49 25.36
N ILE A 154 -5.89 -6.79 25.21
CA ILE A 154 -5.72 -5.77 24.14
C ILE A 154 -5.16 -6.39 22.85
N LEU A 155 -4.37 -7.48 22.94
CA LEU A 155 -3.58 -7.98 21.81
C LEU A 155 -3.59 -9.51 21.76
N GLY A 156 -4.03 -10.07 20.64
CA GLY A 156 -4.07 -11.50 20.37
C GLY A 156 -3.38 -11.82 19.05
N CYS A 157 -2.62 -12.91 19.04
CA CYS A 157 -1.85 -13.37 17.90
C CYS A 157 -2.06 -14.87 17.75
N GLU A 158 -2.51 -15.30 16.57
CA GLU A 158 -2.82 -16.68 16.27
C GLU A 158 -1.97 -17.15 15.08
N THR A 159 -1.37 -18.32 15.23
CA THR A 159 -0.55 -18.94 14.19
C THR A 159 -1.09 -20.31 13.82
N THR A 160 -0.94 -20.70 12.56
CA THR A 160 -1.31 -22.04 12.07
C THR A 160 -0.13 -22.72 11.39
N CYS A 161 -0.13 -24.05 11.36
CA CYS A 161 0.76 -24.81 10.50
C CYS A 161 0.04 -26.02 9.87
N GLY A 162 0.43 -26.41 8.65
CA GLY A 162 -0.11 -27.57 7.96
C GLY A 162 0.29 -27.62 6.48
N ASN A 163 0.29 -28.83 5.90
CA ASN A 163 0.64 -29.07 4.49
C ASN A 163 -0.44 -28.62 3.50
N LYS A 164 -1.59 -28.10 3.97
CA LYS A 164 -2.72 -27.67 3.15
C LYS A 164 -2.66 -26.21 2.68
N ILE A 165 -1.66 -25.43 3.10
CA ILE A 165 -1.48 -24.06 2.58
C ILE A 165 -0.69 -24.15 1.27
N GLN A 166 -1.41 -24.43 0.19
CA GLN A 166 -0.87 -24.53 -1.17
C GLN A 166 -0.95 -23.18 -1.91
N SER A 167 -0.86 -22.04 -1.22
CA SER A 167 -1.24 -20.74 -1.83
C SER A 167 -0.76 -19.46 -1.10
N TYR A 168 0.51 -19.38 -0.67
CA TYR A 168 1.11 -18.06 -0.41
C TYR A 168 2.63 -18.16 -0.59
N LYS A 169 3.17 -17.63 -1.70
CA LYS A 169 4.61 -17.67 -1.99
C LYS A 169 5.46 -16.97 -0.92
N ASP A 170 4.88 -16.01 -0.19
CA ASP A 170 5.59 -15.16 0.78
C ASP A 170 5.26 -15.50 2.26
N ALA A 171 4.49 -16.55 2.54
CA ALA A 171 4.12 -16.91 3.92
C ALA A 171 5.34 -17.35 4.76
N ASN A 172 6.42 -17.78 4.10
CA ASN A 172 7.69 -18.05 4.75
C ASN A 172 8.57 -16.80 4.88
N GLU A 173 8.30 -15.71 4.17
CA GLU A 173 9.12 -14.48 4.18
C GLU A 173 8.60 -13.43 5.18
N SER A 174 7.38 -13.61 5.69
CA SER A 174 6.72 -12.65 6.58
C SER A 174 6.07 -13.34 7.79
N CYS A 175 6.13 -12.69 8.95
CA CYS A 175 5.60 -13.23 10.21
C CYS A 175 4.14 -12.81 10.45
N ILE A 176 3.22 -13.34 9.62
CA ILE A 176 1.82 -12.92 9.54
C ILE A 176 0.88 -14.15 9.67
N GLY A 177 1.02 -14.92 10.75
CA GLY A 177 0.08 -15.98 11.12
C GLY A 177 0.40 -17.38 10.58
N TYR A 178 1.44 -17.52 9.74
CA TYR A 178 2.00 -18.82 9.37
C TYR A 178 3.26 -19.10 10.19
N LYS A 179 3.20 -20.08 11.10
CA LYS A 179 4.26 -20.46 12.09
C LYS A 179 4.72 -19.37 13.08
N CYS A 180 4.56 -18.10 12.74
CA CYS A 180 4.80 -16.98 13.62
C CYS A 180 3.87 -15.81 13.27
N CYS A 181 3.58 -14.95 14.26
CA CYS A 181 2.86 -13.71 14.04
C CYS A 181 3.47 -12.59 14.89
N GLN A 182 3.61 -11.39 14.30
CA GLN A 182 4.08 -10.18 14.97
C GLN A 182 3.02 -9.09 14.91
N ILE A 183 2.76 -8.44 16.05
CA ILE A 183 1.83 -7.31 16.14
C ILE A 183 2.47 -6.15 16.92
N PRO A 184 2.20 -4.89 16.53
CA PRO A 184 2.69 -3.72 17.25
C PRO A 184 2.04 -3.62 18.62
N ILE A 185 2.77 -3.09 19.61
CA ILE A 185 2.27 -2.86 20.96
C ILE A 185 1.91 -1.37 21.19
N PRO A 186 0.94 -1.07 22.06
CA PRO A 186 0.66 0.28 22.53
C PRO A 186 1.88 0.95 23.19
N PRO A 187 1.98 2.28 23.13
CA PRO A 187 3.00 3.03 23.87
C PRO A 187 2.77 2.95 25.39
N ASP A 188 3.77 3.39 26.16
CA ASP A 188 3.74 3.57 27.63
C ASP A 188 3.47 2.31 28.48
N LEU A 189 3.82 1.13 27.95
CA LEU A 189 3.67 -0.13 28.70
C LEU A 189 4.78 -0.31 29.74
N GLN A 190 4.40 -0.66 30.97
CA GLN A 190 5.33 -1.06 32.04
C GLN A 190 5.16 -2.52 32.47
N VAL A 191 4.14 -3.22 31.94
CA VAL A 191 3.90 -4.63 32.26
C VAL A 191 3.88 -5.43 30.96
N PHE A 192 4.66 -6.50 30.95
CA PHE A 192 4.54 -7.57 29.98
C PHE A 192 4.11 -8.85 30.70
N ASP A 193 2.89 -9.28 30.40
CA ASP A 193 2.38 -10.58 30.79
C ASP A 193 1.62 -11.18 29.61
N ALA A 194 1.97 -12.40 29.25
CA ALA A 194 1.44 -13.09 28.10
C ALA A 194 0.94 -14.47 28.50
N THR A 195 -0.10 -14.91 27.79
CA THR A 195 -0.67 -16.24 27.87
C THR A 195 -0.52 -16.94 26.53
N VAL A 196 -0.26 -18.24 26.56
CA VAL A 196 -0.10 -19.09 25.38
C VAL A 196 -1.07 -20.26 25.55
N GLY A 197 -2.05 -20.35 24.66
CA GLY A 197 -3.12 -21.36 24.68
C GLY A 197 -3.02 -22.34 23.50
N LYS A 198 -3.47 -23.58 23.73
CA LYS A 198 -3.56 -24.62 22.69
C LYS A 198 -4.90 -24.51 21.97
N LEU A 199 -4.90 -24.56 20.63
CA LEU A 199 -6.14 -24.68 19.85
C LEU A 199 -6.75 -26.09 19.88
N GLU A 200 -5.92 -27.15 20.02
CA GLU A 200 -6.40 -28.53 20.14
C GLU A 200 -5.50 -29.39 21.07
N PRO A 201 -6.08 -30.26 21.92
CA PRO A 201 -5.32 -31.24 22.69
C PRO A 201 -4.88 -32.40 21.77
N GLY A 202 -3.65 -32.36 21.23
CA GLY A 202 -3.11 -33.52 20.50
C GLY A 202 -1.89 -33.33 19.59
N GLN A 203 -1.41 -32.11 19.34
CA GLN A 203 -0.17 -31.92 18.56
C GLN A 203 0.96 -31.36 19.44
N GLU A 204 2.04 -32.12 19.56
CA GLU A 204 3.24 -31.80 20.32
C GLU A 204 4.09 -30.77 19.55
N GLY A 205 4.13 -29.53 20.03
CA GLY A 205 5.01 -28.48 19.51
C GLY A 205 5.25 -27.39 20.55
N CYS A 206 6.49 -26.92 20.66
CA CYS A 206 6.86 -25.81 21.54
C CYS A 206 6.24 -24.51 21.03
N GLN A 207 5.45 -23.85 21.88
CA GLN A 207 4.78 -22.59 21.58
C GLN A 207 5.35 -21.50 22.48
N VAL A 208 5.72 -20.36 21.89
CA VAL A 208 6.45 -19.30 22.59
C VAL A 208 5.85 -17.93 22.26
N ALA A 209 5.82 -17.02 23.23
CA ALA A 209 5.46 -15.63 23.07
C ALA A 209 6.44 -14.70 23.81
N PHE A 210 6.86 -13.60 23.16
CA PHE A 210 7.84 -12.64 23.68
C PHE A 210 7.75 -11.28 22.98
N LEU A 211 8.54 -10.30 23.44
CA LEU A 211 8.72 -9.02 22.79
C LEU A 211 10.08 -8.96 22.10
N THR A 212 10.13 -8.39 20.90
CA THR A 212 11.39 -8.17 20.20
C THR A 212 11.35 -6.92 19.34
N GLN A 213 12.48 -6.24 19.20
CA GLN A 213 12.65 -5.14 18.25
C GLN A 213 12.93 -5.60 16.82
N PHE A 214 13.17 -6.90 16.62
CA PHE A 214 13.51 -7.46 15.32
C PHE A 214 12.25 -7.81 14.50
N THR A 215 12.29 -7.51 13.21
CA THR A 215 11.33 -8.05 12.25
C THR A 215 11.73 -9.48 11.90
N LEU A 216 10.82 -10.43 12.11
CA LEU A 216 11.08 -11.86 11.94
C LEU A 216 10.41 -12.40 10.67
N SER A 217 10.88 -13.55 10.22
CA SER A 217 10.42 -14.26 9.02
C SER A 217 9.89 -15.65 9.39
N GLY A 218 8.80 -16.10 8.76
CA GLY A 218 8.19 -17.42 9.03
C GLY A 218 9.11 -18.61 8.72
N SER A 219 10.11 -18.41 7.86
CA SER A 219 11.15 -19.39 7.49
C SER A 219 12.13 -19.72 8.60
N LEU A 220 12.28 -18.83 9.60
CA LEU A 220 13.20 -19.02 10.72
C LEU A 220 12.71 -20.07 11.73
N PHE A 221 11.44 -20.51 11.61
CA PHE A 221 10.80 -21.32 12.64
C PHE A 221 10.32 -22.68 12.11
N THR A 222 11.17 -23.69 12.28
CA THR A 222 10.74 -25.08 12.53
C THR A 222 10.46 -25.23 14.03
N PRO A 223 10.02 -26.39 14.58
CA PRO A 223 10.04 -26.56 16.03
C PRO A 223 11.44 -26.98 16.49
N PRO A 224 12.25 -26.08 17.11
CA PRO A 224 13.36 -26.52 17.95
C PRO A 224 13.32 -25.88 19.35
N GLU A 225 14.30 -26.28 20.14
CA GLU A 225 14.47 -26.03 21.57
C GLU A 225 14.53 -24.53 21.95
N LEU A 226 14.23 -24.22 23.21
CA LEU A 226 14.15 -22.84 23.73
C LEU A 226 15.46 -22.04 23.58
N SER A 227 16.60 -22.72 23.44
CA SER A 227 17.95 -22.16 23.39
C SER A 227 18.23 -21.34 22.12
N GLU A 228 17.58 -21.67 20.99
CA GLU A 228 17.78 -21.01 19.69
C GLU A 228 17.10 -19.63 19.61
N TYR A 229 16.16 -19.33 20.52
CA TYR A 229 15.46 -18.05 20.56
C TYR A 229 16.28 -16.91 21.18
N ASN A 230 17.40 -17.22 21.85
CA ASN A 230 18.18 -16.22 22.59
C ASN A 230 18.72 -15.09 21.69
N GLU A 231 19.02 -15.36 20.42
CA GLU A 231 19.51 -14.37 19.46
C GLU A 231 18.41 -13.37 19.02
N TYR A 232 17.15 -13.77 19.07
CA TYR A 232 16.00 -13.00 18.56
C TYR A 232 15.15 -12.36 19.65
N THR A 233 15.44 -12.65 20.91
CA THR A 233 14.63 -12.26 22.08
C THR A 233 15.22 -11.05 22.79
N THR A 234 15.74 -10.07 22.04
CA THR A 234 16.15 -8.78 22.60
C THR A 234 15.03 -7.77 22.48
N MET A 235 14.66 -7.14 23.61
CA MET A 235 13.68 -6.05 23.65
C MET A 235 14.33 -4.72 24.04
N GLU A 236 13.77 -3.63 23.52
CA GLU A 236 14.19 -2.26 23.82
C GLU A 236 13.36 -1.68 24.98
N LEU A 237 14.04 -1.15 25.99
CA LEU A 237 13.44 -0.36 27.05
C LEU A 237 13.92 1.08 26.93
N GLU A 238 13.08 2.00 27.41
CA GLU A 238 13.48 3.37 27.67
C GLU A 238 13.40 3.69 29.16
N TRP A 239 14.18 4.66 29.61
CA TRP A 239 14.12 5.15 30.98
C TRP A 239 13.79 6.64 31.03
N ARG A 240 13.04 7.03 32.06
CA ARG A 240 12.61 8.41 32.31
C ARG A 240 13.09 8.84 33.70
N LEU A 241 13.64 10.05 33.82
CA LEU A 241 14.01 10.64 35.10
C LEU A 241 13.20 11.92 35.33
N ASP A 242 12.73 12.11 36.55
CA ASP A 242 12.24 13.42 36.97
C ASP A 242 13.45 14.34 37.24
N LEU A 243 13.76 15.17 36.26
CA LEU A 243 14.79 16.19 36.34
C LEU A 243 14.13 17.58 36.27
N SER A 244 13.27 17.87 37.25
CA SER A 244 12.83 19.23 37.49
C SER A 244 14.06 20.14 37.71
N SER A 245 14.26 21.10 36.79
CA SER A 245 15.23 22.23 36.85
C SER A 245 16.67 22.10 36.29
N MET A 246 17.01 21.16 35.40
CA MET A 246 18.36 21.09 34.78
C MET A 246 18.51 21.70 33.37
N SER A 247 17.71 22.68 32.97
CA SER A 247 17.94 23.36 31.67
C SER A 247 19.05 24.40 31.78
N SER A 248 20.10 24.29 30.95
CA SER A 248 21.23 25.24 30.90
C SER A 248 21.49 25.73 29.47
N LYS A 249 22.51 26.59 29.27
CA LYS A 249 22.93 27.04 27.92
C LYS A 249 23.46 25.90 27.03
N VAL A 250 23.85 24.77 27.63
CA VAL A 250 24.49 23.63 26.96
C VAL A 250 23.56 22.40 26.91
N LEU A 251 22.62 22.32 27.86
CA LEU A 251 21.73 21.17 28.08
C LEU A 251 20.27 21.56 27.75
N LEU A 252 19.56 20.68 27.05
CA LEU A 252 18.14 20.83 26.73
C LEU A 252 17.36 19.68 27.35
N CYS A 253 16.54 19.95 28.36
CA CYS A 253 15.62 18.96 28.93
C CYS A 253 14.19 19.34 28.57
N LYS A 254 13.45 18.42 27.93
CA LYS A 254 12.04 18.61 27.58
C LYS A 254 11.17 17.63 28.36
N ASN A 255 9.96 18.07 28.72
CA ASN A 255 8.94 17.18 29.25
C ASN A 255 8.48 16.24 28.13
N ASN A 256 8.34 14.96 28.43
CA ASN A 256 7.87 13.98 27.45
C ASN A 256 6.39 14.23 27.12
N THR A 257 6.02 14.16 25.85
CA THR A 257 4.63 14.43 25.40
C THR A 257 3.63 13.35 25.81
N PHE A 258 4.10 12.18 26.27
CA PHE A 258 3.29 11.00 26.55
C PHE A 258 3.34 10.52 28.02
N GLY A 259 4.02 11.22 28.94
CA GLY A 259 4.00 10.87 30.37
C GLY A 259 4.87 11.75 31.26
N ASP A 260 4.78 11.55 32.58
CA ASP A 260 5.57 12.29 33.59
C ASP A 260 7.05 11.91 33.53
N GLY A 261 7.91 12.83 33.06
CA GLY A 261 9.37 12.66 33.06
C GLY A 261 10.09 13.56 32.06
N TYR A 262 11.37 13.85 32.33
CA TYR A 262 12.19 14.73 31.49
C TYR A 262 13.23 13.94 30.70
N GLN A 263 13.32 14.20 29.40
CA GLN A 263 14.39 13.71 28.53
C GLN A 263 15.38 14.85 28.24
N CYS A 264 16.66 14.61 28.48
CA CYS A 264 17.72 15.59 28.30
C CYS A 264 18.63 15.23 27.14
N SER A 265 19.01 16.22 26.33
CA SER A 265 19.97 16.11 25.25
C SER A 265 20.93 17.30 25.25
N CYS A 266 22.15 17.10 24.74
CA CYS A 266 23.07 18.20 24.50
C CYS A 266 22.52 19.10 23.38
N ARG A 267 22.66 20.42 23.53
CA ARG A 267 22.24 21.38 22.50
C ARG A 267 23.11 21.26 21.24
N TYR A 268 22.60 21.78 20.14
CA TYR A 268 23.35 21.87 18.88
C TYR A 268 24.71 22.55 19.11
N GLY A 269 25.78 21.96 18.57
CA GLY A 269 27.18 22.37 18.83
C GLY A 269 27.85 21.66 20.02
N TYR A 270 27.14 20.79 20.74
CA TYR A 270 27.68 20.00 21.85
C TYR A 270 27.39 18.50 21.69
N GLU A 271 28.30 17.65 22.17
CA GLU A 271 28.15 16.19 22.19
C GLU A 271 28.63 15.57 23.51
N GLY A 272 28.20 14.34 23.80
CA GLY A 272 28.51 13.62 25.04
C GLY A 272 27.26 13.27 25.87
N ASN A 273 27.46 12.81 27.12
CA ASN A 273 26.39 12.31 27.96
C ASN A 273 25.75 13.47 28.78
N PRO A 274 24.49 13.87 28.49
CA PRO A 274 23.83 14.99 29.17
C PRO A 274 23.55 14.75 30.66
N TYR A 275 23.61 13.50 31.13
CA TYR A 275 23.29 13.12 32.50
C TYR A 275 24.53 13.10 33.41
N VAL A 276 25.74 13.21 32.86
CA VAL A 276 26.98 13.39 33.62
C VAL A 276 27.19 14.88 33.87
N PRO A 277 27.57 15.32 35.09
CA PRO A 277 27.95 16.71 35.34
C PRO A 277 29.09 17.14 34.40
N GLY A 278 28.84 18.14 33.54
CA GLY A 278 29.80 18.57 32.52
C GLY A 278 29.97 17.61 31.34
N GLY A 279 29.04 16.68 31.14
CA GLY A 279 29.15 15.62 30.12
C GLY A 279 28.87 16.07 28.69
N CYS A 280 28.16 17.17 28.48
CA CYS A 280 28.04 17.82 27.17
C CYS A 280 29.26 18.72 26.92
N GLN A 281 30.10 18.33 25.97
CA GLN A 281 31.32 19.04 25.58
C GLN A 281 31.16 19.71 24.23
N ASP A 282 31.89 20.80 24.05
CA ASP A 282 31.92 21.56 22.80
C ASP A 282 32.45 20.69 21.66
N ILE A 283 31.75 20.68 20.53
CA ILE A 283 32.21 20.02 19.33
C ILE A 283 33.29 20.89 18.70
N ASP A 284 34.49 20.35 18.47
CA ASP A 284 35.47 21.03 17.62
C ASP A 284 35.19 20.75 16.13
N GLU A 285 34.31 21.54 15.51
CA GLU A 285 33.94 21.33 14.09
C GLU A 285 35.13 21.58 13.14
N CYS A 286 36.19 22.23 13.60
CA CYS A 286 37.40 22.44 12.81
C CYS A 286 38.31 21.20 12.76
N ARG A 287 38.21 20.30 13.74
CA ARG A 287 38.92 19.00 13.76
C ARG A 287 38.19 17.88 13.03
N ILE A 288 36.88 18.03 12.80
CA ILE A 288 36.04 16.99 12.19
C ILE A 288 35.90 17.26 10.68
N PRO A 289 36.36 16.35 9.81
CA PRO A 289 36.19 16.49 8.36
C PRO A 289 34.71 16.68 7.99
N HIS A 290 34.40 17.69 7.17
CA HIS A 290 33.05 18.00 6.68
C HIS A 290 32.02 18.51 7.72
N ARG A 291 32.42 18.86 8.96
CA ARG A 291 31.50 19.53 9.93
C ARG A 291 31.55 21.06 9.91
N ASN A 292 32.55 21.66 9.27
CA ASN A 292 32.62 23.10 9.02
C ASN A 292 32.41 23.46 7.54
N ASN A 293 31.77 24.61 7.28
CA ASN A 293 31.54 25.16 5.94
C ASN A 293 32.46 26.35 5.65
N CYS A 294 33.68 26.36 6.18
CA CYS A 294 34.59 27.51 6.02
C CYS A 294 35.24 27.65 4.64
N GLY A 295 35.10 26.66 3.75
CA GLY A 295 35.68 26.73 2.41
C GLY A 295 37.20 26.97 2.45
N MET A 296 37.67 28.08 1.89
CA MET A 296 39.09 28.49 1.90
C MET A 296 39.50 29.35 3.10
N ASN A 297 38.55 29.71 3.97
CA ASN A 297 38.81 30.51 5.17
C ASN A 297 39.33 29.64 6.31
N LYS A 298 40.15 30.20 7.19
CA LYS A 298 40.65 29.51 8.37
C LYS A 298 39.48 29.25 9.33
N CYS A 299 39.22 27.99 9.63
CA CYS A 299 38.25 27.59 10.65
C CYS A 299 38.83 27.88 12.04
N VAL A 300 38.07 28.59 12.87
CA VAL A 300 38.37 28.84 14.27
C VAL A 300 37.21 28.32 15.10
N ASN A 301 37.47 27.33 15.94
CA ASN A 301 36.48 26.77 16.85
C ASN A 301 36.07 27.81 17.89
N VAL A 302 34.78 27.92 18.17
CA VAL A 302 34.22 28.79 19.21
C VAL A 302 33.24 28.00 20.06
N ILE A 303 32.97 28.43 21.28
CA ILE A 303 32.07 27.65 22.16
C ILE A 303 30.66 27.57 21.53
N GLY A 304 30.23 26.34 21.24
CA GLY A 304 28.96 25.95 20.63
C GLY A 304 28.88 26.08 19.11
N SER A 305 29.98 26.44 18.42
CA SER A 305 29.99 26.63 16.95
C SER A 305 31.40 26.83 16.37
N TYR A 306 31.50 27.21 15.11
CA TYR A 306 32.76 27.63 14.50
C TYR A 306 32.59 28.96 13.77
N ARG A 307 33.70 29.71 13.64
CA ARG A 307 33.76 30.90 12.77
C ARG A 307 34.83 30.74 11.71
N CYS A 308 34.62 31.41 10.59
CA CYS A 308 35.54 31.36 9.46
C CYS A 308 36.24 32.71 9.33
N GLU A 309 37.54 32.75 9.58
CA GLU A 309 38.36 33.94 9.42
C GLU A 309 38.98 33.97 8.03
N LYS A 310 38.87 35.12 7.35
CA LYS A 310 39.42 35.28 6.00
C LYS A 310 40.94 35.11 6.03
N THR A 311 41.42 34.09 5.35
CA THR A 311 42.84 33.88 5.12
C THR A 311 43.26 34.79 3.95
N LEU A 312 44.04 35.84 4.22
CA LEU A 312 44.64 36.66 3.17
C LEU A 312 45.86 35.92 2.61
N SER A 313 45.61 34.94 1.74
CA SER A 313 46.68 34.29 0.98
C SER A 313 47.06 35.18 -0.20
N VAL A 314 48.26 35.76 -0.14
CA VAL A 314 48.92 36.39 -1.28
C VAL A 314 49.14 35.31 -2.34
N ILE A 315 48.45 35.42 -3.48
CA ILE A 315 48.57 34.49 -4.60
C ILE A 315 49.80 34.91 -5.43
N LEU A 316 50.89 34.15 -5.32
CA LEU A 316 51.80 33.93 -6.44
C LEU A 316 51.51 32.54 -7.02
N GLY A 317 50.87 32.48 -8.18
CA GLY A 317 50.57 31.22 -8.89
C GLY A 317 49.46 31.30 -9.93
N GLY A 318 49.43 32.33 -10.78
CA GLY A 318 48.33 32.64 -11.70
C GLY A 318 48.11 31.70 -12.90
N THR A 319 48.96 30.69 -13.13
CA THR A 319 48.86 29.84 -14.34
C THR A 319 48.35 28.42 -14.06
N LEU A 320 48.61 27.86 -12.87
CA LEU A 320 48.18 26.49 -12.53
C LEU A 320 46.73 26.40 -12.04
N LEU A 321 46.22 27.45 -11.37
CA LEU A 321 44.86 27.45 -10.81
C LEU A 321 43.78 27.56 -11.90
N SER A 322 44.05 28.32 -12.96
CA SER A 322 43.16 28.44 -14.13
C SER A 322 43.00 27.11 -14.87
N GLY A 323 44.11 26.38 -15.08
CA GLY A 323 44.09 25.05 -15.69
C GLY A 323 43.31 24.02 -14.87
N LEU A 324 43.46 24.03 -13.54
CA LEU A 324 42.71 23.14 -12.65
C LEU A 324 41.21 23.43 -12.63
N ILE A 325 40.81 24.71 -12.68
CA ILE A 325 39.39 25.10 -12.75
C ILE A 325 38.79 24.67 -14.09
N LEU A 326 39.49 24.87 -15.22
CA LEU A 326 39.03 24.42 -16.53
C LEU A 326 38.90 22.89 -16.61
N LEU A 327 39.83 22.14 -16.01
CA LEU A 327 39.74 20.68 -15.90
C LEU A 327 38.57 20.23 -15.03
N ALA A 328 38.33 20.90 -13.90
CA ALA A 328 37.19 20.60 -13.02
C ALA A 328 35.85 20.88 -13.68
N VAL A 329 35.71 22.00 -14.39
CA VAL A 329 34.51 22.34 -15.18
C VAL A 329 34.33 21.35 -16.33
N GLY A 330 35.40 21.00 -17.04
CA GLY A 330 35.38 19.96 -18.08
C GLY A 330 34.91 18.61 -17.54
N MET A 331 35.45 18.17 -16.40
CA MET A 331 35.03 16.93 -15.73
C MET A 331 33.60 16.98 -15.21
N TRP A 332 33.13 18.14 -14.72
CA TRP A 332 31.73 18.31 -14.33
C TRP A 332 30.79 18.24 -15.52
N LEU A 333 31.13 18.88 -16.64
CA LEU A 333 30.38 18.80 -17.90
C LEU A 333 30.36 17.37 -18.42
N LEU A 334 31.49 16.64 -18.40
CA LEU A 334 31.57 15.23 -18.78
C LEU A 334 30.73 14.35 -17.85
N CYS A 335 30.77 14.57 -16.53
CA CYS A 335 29.91 13.88 -15.56
C CYS A 335 28.42 14.17 -15.81
N LYS A 336 28.07 15.42 -16.10
CA LYS A 336 26.68 15.84 -16.42
C LYS A 336 26.20 15.18 -17.71
N VAL A 337 27.04 15.14 -18.75
CA VAL A 337 26.75 14.45 -20.02
C VAL A 337 26.64 12.95 -19.80
N HIS A 338 27.54 12.34 -19.02
CA HIS A 338 27.51 10.91 -18.72
C HIS A 338 26.27 10.52 -17.91
N ARG A 339 25.89 11.32 -16.90
CA ARG A 339 24.65 11.14 -16.12
C ARG A 339 23.42 11.27 -17.03
N LYS A 340 23.36 12.29 -17.90
CA LYS A 340 22.29 12.44 -18.90
C LYS A 340 22.22 11.24 -19.87
N ARG A 341 23.37 10.77 -20.37
CA ARG A 341 23.45 9.59 -21.24
C ARG A 341 22.99 8.31 -20.52
N LYS A 342 23.37 8.11 -19.26
CA LYS A 342 22.95 6.97 -18.44
C LYS A 342 21.43 7.01 -18.19
N ALA A 343 20.88 8.16 -17.82
CA ALA A 343 19.44 8.35 -17.64
C ALA A 343 18.66 8.12 -18.95
N GLY A 344 19.13 8.66 -20.08
CA GLY A 344 18.52 8.40 -21.39
C GLY A 344 18.58 6.93 -21.80
N LYS A 345 19.68 6.22 -21.46
CA LYS A 345 19.80 4.77 -21.68
C LYS A 345 18.82 3.99 -20.80
N GLN A 346 18.65 4.37 -19.54
CA GLN A 346 17.65 3.76 -18.65
C GLN A 346 16.23 3.97 -19.14
N LYS A 347 15.85 5.20 -19.53
CA LYS A 347 14.54 5.50 -20.13
C LYS A 347 14.25 4.63 -21.37
N LYS A 348 15.25 4.46 -22.26
CA LYS A 348 15.14 3.59 -23.43
C LYS A 348 15.00 2.11 -23.04
N ASN A 349 15.67 1.67 -21.98
CA ASN A 349 15.53 0.31 -21.47
C ASN A 349 14.13 0.07 -20.88
N PHE A 350 13.60 1.02 -20.10
CA PHE A 350 12.23 0.96 -19.59
C PHE A 350 11.20 0.98 -20.71
N PHE A 351 11.37 1.86 -21.71
CA PHE A 351 10.49 1.91 -22.88
C PHE A 351 10.43 0.55 -23.60
N LYS A 352 11.57 -0.13 -23.76
CA LYS A 352 11.61 -1.47 -24.36
C LYS A 352 10.98 -2.55 -23.47
N ARG A 353 11.25 -2.51 -22.17
CA ARG A 353 10.72 -3.47 -21.18
C ARG A 353 9.20 -3.34 -21.04
N ASN A 354 8.68 -2.12 -20.99
CA ASN A 354 7.27 -1.82 -20.75
C ASN A 354 6.41 -1.90 -22.03
N GLY A 355 6.81 -2.71 -23.00
CA GLY A 355 6.02 -2.94 -24.22
C GLY A 355 6.01 -1.79 -25.24
N GLY A 356 6.94 -0.82 -25.16
CA GLY A 356 6.95 0.31 -26.10
C GLY A 356 7.12 -0.06 -27.57
N LEU A 357 7.78 -1.19 -27.87
CA LEU A 357 7.85 -1.74 -29.23
C LEU A 357 6.53 -2.35 -29.68
N LEU A 358 5.82 -3.06 -28.79
CA LEU A 358 4.49 -3.62 -29.05
C LEU A 358 3.49 -2.50 -29.31
N LEU A 359 3.52 -1.46 -28.48
CA LEU A 359 2.67 -0.28 -28.68
C LEU A 359 2.97 0.37 -30.03
N GLN A 360 4.23 0.56 -30.41
CA GLN A 360 4.59 1.12 -31.73
C GLN A 360 4.09 0.26 -32.91
N GLN A 361 4.21 -1.06 -32.82
CA GLN A 361 3.68 -1.99 -33.82
C GLN A 361 2.16 -1.91 -33.92
N GLN A 362 1.47 -1.91 -32.77
CA GLN A 362 0.01 -1.81 -32.72
C GLN A 362 -0.48 -0.43 -33.17
N THR A 363 0.26 0.65 -32.91
CA THR A 363 -0.10 2.00 -33.40
C THR A 363 -0.05 2.07 -34.94
N HIS A 364 0.82 1.27 -35.57
CA HIS A 364 0.89 1.13 -37.02
C HIS A 364 -0.26 0.27 -37.58
N VAL A 365 -0.79 -0.68 -36.81
CA VAL A 365 -1.99 -1.48 -37.17
C VAL A 365 -3.28 -0.71 -36.90
N LEU A 366 -3.31 0.13 -35.86
CA LEU A 366 -4.42 0.99 -35.44
C LEU A 366 -4.47 2.33 -36.20
N GLN A 367 -3.73 2.48 -37.31
CA GLN A 367 -3.73 3.68 -38.16
C GLN A 367 -5.12 4.04 -38.74
N CYS A 368 -6.12 3.17 -38.53
CA CYS A 368 -7.52 3.37 -38.92
C CYS A 368 -8.45 3.80 -37.76
N SER A 369 -7.98 3.95 -36.51
CA SER A 369 -8.82 4.38 -35.37
C SER A 369 -8.63 5.88 -35.02
N VAL A 370 -9.73 6.53 -34.62
CA VAL A 370 -9.87 8.00 -34.55
C VAL A 370 -9.11 8.63 -33.35
N ASN A 371 -8.70 7.85 -32.35
CA ASN A 371 -8.06 8.34 -31.13
C ASN A 371 -6.65 7.75 -30.97
N ARG A 372 -5.62 8.53 -31.29
CA ARG A 372 -4.23 8.15 -31.03
C ARG A 372 -3.92 8.23 -29.53
N THR A 373 -3.58 7.11 -28.91
CA THR A 373 -2.99 7.07 -27.57
C THR A 373 -1.68 7.86 -27.55
N LYS A 374 -1.64 8.99 -26.83
CA LYS A 374 -0.46 9.87 -26.77
C LYS A 374 0.61 9.26 -25.87
N LEU A 375 1.87 9.25 -26.33
CA LEU A 375 3.01 8.89 -25.48
C LEU A 375 3.47 10.14 -24.71
N PHE A 376 3.37 10.09 -23.39
CA PHE A 376 3.83 11.15 -22.49
C PHE A 376 5.25 10.86 -21.99
N SER A 377 6.08 11.89 -21.85
CA SER A 377 7.38 11.72 -21.19
C SER A 377 7.21 11.68 -19.67
N SER A 378 8.15 11.04 -18.97
CA SER A 378 8.12 11.02 -17.51
C SER A 378 8.15 12.42 -16.90
N GLY A 379 8.83 13.36 -17.57
CA GLY A 379 8.95 14.75 -17.12
C GLY A 379 7.65 15.52 -17.24
N ASP A 380 6.84 15.24 -18.26
CA ASP A 380 5.55 15.91 -18.45
C ASP A 380 4.58 15.53 -17.33
N LEU A 381 4.51 14.23 -16.99
CA LEU A 381 3.64 13.74 -15.93
C LEU A 381 4.15 14.13 -14.53
N GLU A 382 5.46 14.16 -14.31
CA GLU A 382 6.05 14.70 -13.06
C GLU A 382 5.68 16.17 -12.86
N LYS A 383 5.76 17.01 -13.91
CA LYS A 383 5.33 18.41 -13.81
C LYS A 383 3.82 18.50 -13.57
N ALA A 384 3.03 17.76 -14.35
CA ALA A 384 1.58 17.84 -14.31
C ALA A 384 0.99 17.44 -12.95
N THR A 385 1.62 16.49 -12.27
CA THR A 385 1.18 15.95 -10.98
C THR A 385 1.88 16.58 -9.77
N ASP A 386 2.69 17.63 -9.98
CA ASP A 386 3.54 18.24 -8.94
C ASP A 386 4.42 17.18 -8.23
N LYS A 387 5.17 16.41 -9.02
CA LYS A 387 6.01 15.28 -8.58
C LYS A 387 5.22 14.21 -7.81
N PHE A 388 4.02 13.87 -8.29
CA PHE A 388 3.13 12.90 -7.64
C PHE A 388 2.80 13.29 -6.19
N ASN A 389 2.44 14.55 -5.98
CA ASN A 389 2.10 15.09 -4.66
C ASN A 389 0.90 14.33 -4.06
N ALA A 390 1.01 13.93 -2.78
CA ALA A 390 -0.05 13.19 -2.08
C ALA A 390 -1.37 13.98 -1.99
N SER A 391 -1.32 15.32 -1.97
CA SER A 391 -2.52 16.17 -1.97
C SER A 391 -3.32 16.13 -3.28
N ARG A 392 -2.75 15.57 -4.35
CA ARG A 392 -3.39 15.41 -5.67
C ARG A 392 -3.93 14.01 -5.90
N ILE A 393 -3.93 13.14 -4.89
CA ILE A 393 -4.47 11.78 -5.01
C ILE A 393 -6.00 11.85 -5.18
N LEU A 394 -6.50 11.22 -6.24
CA LEU A 394 -7.93 11.05 -6.51
C LEU A 394 -8.46 9.73 -5.96
N GLY A 395 -7.60 8.70 -5.90
CA GLY A 395 -7.94 7.38 -5.37
C GLY A 395 -6.71 6.48 -5.31
N GLN A 396 -6.75 5.50 -4.40
CA GLN A 396 -5.68 4.51 -4.21
C GLN A 396 -6.32 3.13 -4.00
N GLY A 397 -5.89 2.13 -4.78
CA GLY A 397 -6.48 0.80 -4.79
C GLY A 397 -5.47 -0.31 -5.06
N GLY A 398 -5.95 -1.53 -5.35
CA GLY A 398 -5.10 -2.68 -5.69
C GLY A 398 -4.23 -2.42 -6.92
N GLN A 399 -4.78 -1.76 -7.93
CA GLN A 399 -4.12 -1.54 -9.22
C GLN A 399 -3.21 -0.30 -9.27
N GLY A 400 -3.10 0.49 -8.19
CA GLY A 400 -2.26 1.69 -8.21
C GLY A 400 -2.80 2.89 -7.43
N THR A 401 -2.18 4.04 -7.69
CA THR A 401 -2.61 5.36 -7.20
C THR A 401 -2.93 6.26 -8.37
N VAL A 402 -4.06 6.96 -8.33
CA VAL A 402 -4.50 7.89 -9.37
C VAL A 402 -4.30 9.31 -8.88
N TYR A 403 -3.60 10.12 -9.67
CA TYR A 403 -3.28 11.52 -9.36
C TYR A 403 -4.00 12.49 -10.31
N LYS A 404 -4.44 13.63 -9.78
CA LYS A 404 -4.92 14.76 -10.57
C LYS A 404 -3.74 15.53 -11.16
N GLY A 405 -3.62 15.49 -12.49
CA GLY A 405 -2.60 16.23 -13.25
C GLY A 405 -3.18 17.42 -14.01
N MET A 406 -2.35 18.42 -14.27
CA MET A 406 -2.63 19.48 -15.25
C MET A 406 -1.51 19.53 -16.28
N LEU A 407 -1.83 19.21 -17.54
CA LEU A 407 -0.87 19.22 -18.65
C LEU A 407 -0.47 20.65 -19.03
N GLU A 408 0.60 20.80 -19.83
CA GLU A 408 1.13 22.11 -20.25
C GLU A 408 0.12 22.92 -21.11
N ASP A 409 -0.82 22.24 -21.76
CA ASP A 409 -1.93 22.85 -22.52
C ASP A 409 -3.14 23.25 -21.62
N GLY A 410 -3.03 23.05 -20.30
CA GLY A 410 -4.09 23.34 -19.33
C GLY A 410 -5.11 22.21 -19.16
N MET A 411 -5.00 21.11 -19.91
CA MET A 411 -5.92 19.98 -19.78
C MET A 411 -5.74 19.28 -18.44
N ILE A 412 -6.84 19.10 -17.70
CA ILE A 412 -6.84 18.32 -16.45
C ILE A 412 -6.97 16.84 -16.80
N VAL A 413 -6.09 16.02 -16.23
CA VAL A 413 -6.00 14.58 -16.50
C VAL A 413 -5.94 13.77 -15.22
N ALA A 414 -6.32 12.49 -15.30
CA ALA A 414 -6.10 11.52 -14.24
C ALA A 414 -4.92 10.62 -14.61
N VAL A 415 -3.87 10.60 -13.79
CA VAL A 415 -2.65 9.82 -14.01
C VAL A 415 -2.64 8.62 -13.05
N LYS A 416 -2.90 7.42 -13.57
CA LYS A 416 -2.82 6.16 -12.82
C LYS A 416 -1.39 5.65 -12.86
N LYS A 417 -0.79 5.51 -11.69
CA LYS A 417 0.54 4.93 -11.47
C LYS A 417 0.37 3.60 -10.75
N SER A 418 0.74 2.50 -11.41
CA SER A 418 0.58 1.15 -10.84
C SER A 418 1.45 0.96 -9.60
N LYS A 419 1.09 0.01 -8.74
CA LYS A 419 1.99 -0.51 -7.69
C LYS A 419 3.10 -1.34 -8.35
N ALA A 420 4.17 -1.66 -7.60
CA ALA A 420 5.45 -2.19 -8.10
C ALA A 420 5.37 -3.14 -9.31
N LEU A 421 6.42 -3.15 -10.14
CA LEU A 421 6.48 -4.01 -11.33
C LEU A 421 6.60 -5.50 -10.96
N GLU A 422 5.47 -6.20 -10.98
CA GLU A 422 5.38 -7.65 -11.18
C GLU A 422 4.98 -7.94 -12.63
N GLU A 423 5.26 -9.14 -13.14
CA GLU A 423 4.94 -9.50 -14.53
C GLU A 423 3.42 -9.41 -14.81
N GLU A 424 2.59 -9.81 -13.84
CA GLU A 424 1.12 -9.72 -13.90
C GLU A 424 0.64 -8.26 -14.06
N ASN A 425 1.25 -7.32 -13.32
CA ASN A 425 0.92 -5.89 -13.38
C ASN A 425 1.27 -5.26 -14.75
N LEU A 426 2.25 -5.82 -15.48
CA LEU A 426 2.59 -5.36 -16.82
C LEU A 426 1.58 -5.85 -17.87
N GLU A 427 1.06 -7.08 -17.73
CA GLU A 427 0.01 -7.59 -18.60
C GLU A 427 -1.29 -6.80 -18.45
N GLU A 428 -1.72 -6.52 -17.21
CA GLU A 428 -2.89 -5.67 -16.93
C GLU A 428 -2.75 -4.30 -17.60
N PHE A 429 -1.58 -3.68 -17.48
CA PHE A 429 -1.28 -2.40 -18.12
C PHE A 429 -1.38 -2.46 -19.65
N ILE A 430 -0.79 -3.48 -20.28
CA ILE A 430 -0.83 -3.64 -21.75
C ILE A 430 -2.27 -3.88 -22.21
N ASN A 431 -3.01 -4.75 -21.51
CA ASN A 431 -4.42 -5.03 -21.82
C ASN A 431 -5.27 -3.77 -21.74
N GLU A 432 -5.12 -2.99 -20.67
CA GLU A 432 -5.91 -1.78 -20.46
C GLU A 432 -5.72 -0.77 -21.60
N ILE A 433 -4.48 -0.59 -22.10
CA ILE A 433 -4.22 0.26 -23.27
C ILE A 433 -4.88 -0.29 -24.52
N ILE A 434 -4.70 -1.59 -24.80
CA ILE A 434 -5.21 -2.22 -26.02
C ILE A 434 -6.72 -2.13 -26.06
N LEU A 435 -7.40 -2.52 -24.98
CA LEU A 435 -8.86 -2.52 -24.89
C LEU A 435 -9.44 -1.11 -24.97
N LEU A 436 -8.94 -0.18 -24.16
CA LEU A 436 -9.47 1.19 -24.14
C LEU A 436 -9.16 1.98 -25.42
N SER A 437 -8.10 1.63 -26.16
CA SER A 437 -7.83 2.24 -27.47
C SER A 437 -8.84 1.85 -28.56
N GLN A 438 -9.54 0.73 -28.37
CA GLN A 438 -10.55 0.21 -29.31
C GLN A 438 -11.98 0.61 -28.92
N ILE A 439 -12.20 0.98 -27.66
CA ILE A 439 -13.51 1.37 -27.14
C ILE A 439 -13.77 2.85 -27.42
N ASN A 440 -14.90 3.15 -28.07
CA ASN A 440 -15.38 4.52 -28.23
C ASN A 440 -16.84 4.62 -27.80
N HIS A 441 -17.05 4.83 -26.49
CA HIS A 441 -18.38 4.95 -25.90
C HIS A 441 -18.48 6.19 -25.00
N ARG A 442 -19.65 6.83 -24.94
CA ARG A 442 -19.84 8.07 -24.17
C ARG A 442 -19.83 7.82 -22.64
N ASN A 443 -20.28 6.64 -22.22
CA ASN A 443 -20.36 6.19 -20.83
C ASN A 443 -19.19 5.26 -20.44
N VAL A 444 -18.06 5.34 -21.15
CA VAL A 444 -16.80 4.68 -20.77
C VAL A 444 -15.71 5.76 -20.66
N VAL A 445 -14.86 5.68 -19.63
CA VAL A 445 -13.75 6.61 -19.44
C VAL A 445 -12.73 6.47 -20.56
N LYS A 446 -12.37 7.58 -21.18
CA LYS A 446 -11.40 7.62 -22.29
C LYS A 446 -9.97 7.60 -21.77
N ILE A 447 -9.17 6.71 -22.35
CA ILE A 447 -7.71 6.77 -22.26
C ILE A 447 -7.18 7.87 -23.19
N LEU A 448 -6.34 8.75 -22.67
CA LEU A 448 -5.67 9.80 -23.43
C LEU A 448 -4.27 9.38 -23.86
N GLY A 449 -3.60 8.56 -23.05
CA GLY A 449 -2.23 8.15 -23.33
C GLY A 449 -1.59 7.31 -22.24
N CYS A 450 -0.28 7.10 -22.39
CA CYS A 450 0.52 6.38 -21.41
C CYS A 450 1.97 6.92 -21.36
N CYS A 451 2.70 6.54 -20.32
CA CYS A 451 4.13 6.78 -20.18
C CYS A 451 4.86 5.47 -19.89
N LEU A 452 5.85 5.16 -20.73
CA LEU A 452 6.60 3.89 -20.69
C LEU A 452 8.07 4.10 -20.28
N GLU A 453 8.52 5.34 -20.09
CA GLU A 453 9.93 5.68 -19.80
C GLU A 453 10.33 5.51 -18.33
N THR A 454 9.38 5.13 -17.48
CA THR A 454 9.55 4.97 -16.03
C THR A 454 9.70 3.51 -15.64
N GLU A 455 10.18 3.27 -14.42
CA GLU A 455 10.25 1.92 -13.87
C GLU A 455 8.87 1.25 -13.92
N VAL A 456 7.87 1.81 -13.24
CA VAL A 456 6.48 1.38 -13.38
C VAL A 456 5.78 2.23 -14.44
N PRO A 457 5.09 1.65 -15.45
CA PRO A 457 4.42 2.43 -16.47
C PRO A 457 3.21 3.17 -15.89
N MET A 458 2.76 4.21 -16.59
CA MET A 458 1.66 5.08 -16.14
C MET A 458 0.62 5.25 -17.25
N LEU A 459 -0.65 5.31 -16.86
CA LEU A 459 -1.78 5.53 -17.74
C LEU A 459 -2.36 6.93 -17.50
N VAL A 460 -2.80 7.58 -18.57
CA VAL A 460 -3.37 8.93 -18.54
C VAL A 460 -4.77 8.88 -19.10
N TYR A 461 -5.76 9.27 -18.29
CA TYR A 461 -7.17 9.29 -18.63
C TYR A 461 -7.72 10.71 -18.62
N GLU A 462 -8.90 10.89 -19.23
CA GLU A 462 -9.71 12.07 -18.97
C GLU A 462 -10.02 12.20 -17.47
N PHE A 463 -9.96 13.41 -16.94
CA PHE A 463 -10.32 13.66 -15.55
C PHE A 463 -11.84 13.72 -15.39
N ILE A 464 -12.36 12.96 -14.43
CA ILE A 464 -13.78 12.92 -14.09
C ILE A 464 -13.97 13.56 -12.70
N PRO A 465 -14.64 14.72 -12.59
CA PRO A 465 -14.60 15.55 -11.37
C PRO A 465 -15.51 15.07 -10.23
N ASN A 466 -16.67 14.47 -10.52
CA ASN A 466 -17.70 14.22 -9.53
C ASN A 466 -17.57 12.85 -8.84
N ARG A 467 -16.33 12.43 -8.52
CA ARG A 467 -16.02 11.17 -7.79
C ARG A 467 -16.73 9.93 -8.38
N ASN A 468 -16.81 8.85 -7.59
CA ASN A 468 -17.44 7.59 -7.97
C ASN A 468 -18.86 7.47 -7.37
N LEU A 469 -19.67 6.58 -7.94
CA LEU A 469 -21.05 6.33 -7.54
C LEU A 469 -21.18 5.85 -6.09
N PHE A 470 -20.20 5.07 -5.61
CA PHE A 470 -20.18 4.59 -4.22
C PHE A 470 -20.17 5.77 -3.23
N ASP A 471 -19.34 6.78 -3.48
CA ASP A 471 -19.25 7.97 -2.63
C ASP A 471 -20.58 8.74 -2.59
N HIS A 472 -21.24 8.92 -3.74
CA HIS A 472 -22.55 9.60 -3.79
C HIS A 472 -23.67 8.83 -3.09
N LEU A 473 -23.63 7.51 -3.13
CA LEU A 473 -24.64 6.67 -2.47
C LEU A 473 -24.45 6.63 -0.95
N HIS A 474 -23.21 6.48 -0.48
CA HIS A 474 -22.90 6.19 0.93
C HIS A 474 -22.42 7.39 1.75
N ASN A 475 -22.00 8.47 1.09
CA ASN A 475 -21.56 9.73 1.71
C ASN A 475 -22.33 10.89 1.06
N PRO A 476 -23.64 11.01 1.30
CA PRO A 476 -24.49 11.97 0.59
C PRO A 476 -24.03 13.41 0.82
N SER A 477 -24.00 14.19 -0.27
CA SER A 477 -23.83 15.65 -0.24
C SER A 477 -25.18 16.33 -0.48
N GLU A 478 -25.40 17.49 0.12
CA GLU A 478 -26.58 18.33 -0.17
C GLU A 478 -26.56 18.87 -1.62
N ASP A 479 -25.37 19.03 -2.21
CA ASP A 479 -25.20 19.61 -3.55
C ASP A 479 -25.68 18.69 -4.68
N PHE A 480 -25.73 17.38 -4.45
CA PHE A 480 -26.16 16.39 -5.45
C PHE A 480 -26.95 15.25 -4.81
N PRO A 481 -28.27 15.41 -4.62
CA PRO A 481 -29.11 14.36 -4.06
C PRO A 481 -29.27 13.22 -5.07
N MET A 482 -28.96 11.99 -4.63
CA MET A 482 -29.22 10.77 -5.38
C MET A 482 -30.72 10.42 -5.37
N THR A 483 -31.52 11.19 -6.10
CA THR A 483 -32.96 10.95 -6.33
C THR A 483 -33.19 9.68 -7.14
N TRP A 484 -34.43 9.20 -7.21
CA TRP A 484 -34.77 8.04 -8.02
C TRP A 484 -34.43 8.22 -9.50
N GLU A 485 -34.76 9.37 -10.08
CA GLU A 485 -34.50 9.66 -11.50
C GLU A 485 -32.99 9.60 -11.82
N VAL A 486 -32.14 10.12 -10.94
CA VAL A 486 -30.68 10.06 -11.09
C VAL A 486 -30.20 8.61 -11.03
N ARG A 487 -30.69 7.81 -10.06
CA ARG A 487 -30.31 6.39 -9.91
C ARG A 487 -30.70 5.57 -11.14
N LEU A 488 -31.92 5.75 -11.65
CA LEU A 488 -32.40 5.04 -12.84
C LEU A 488 -31.60 5.43 -14.09
N ARG A 489 -31.25 6.72 -14.22
CA ARG A 489 -30.37 7.19 -15.30
C ARG A 489 -28.98 6.57 -15.24
N VAL A 490 -28.35 6.55 -14.07
CA VAL A 490 -27.05 5.90 -13.87
C VAL A 490 -27.12 4.41 -14.22
N ALA A 491 -28.15 3.70 -13.78
CA ALA A 491 -28.35 2.30 -14.14
C ALA A 491 -28.45 2.10 -15.65
N TRP A 492 -29.24 2.93 -16.33
CA TRP A 492 -29.40 2.88 -17.79
C TRP A 492 -28.09 3.18 -18.53
N GLU A 493 -27.36 4.24 -18.15
CA GLU A 493 -26.09 4.62 -18.78
C GLU A 493 -24.98 3.56 -18.61
N VAL A 494 -24.94 2.91 -17.45
CA VAL A 494 -23.98 1.81 -17.19
C VAL A 494 -24.40 0.55 -17.96
N ALA A 495 -25.69 0.23 -18.03
CA ALA A 495 -26.18 -0.89 -18.82
C ALA A 495 -25.90 -0.71 -20.33
N ASP A 496 -26.06 0.52 -20.86
CA ASP A 496 -25.71 0.87 -22.24
C ASP A 496 -24.21 0.61 -22.51
N ALA A 497 -23.34 1.11 -21.63
CA ALA A 497 -21.89 0.89 -21.74
C ALA A 497 -21.52 -0.60 -21.72
N LEU A 498 -22.05 -1.38 -20.78
CA LEU A 498 -21.76 -2.80 -20.65
C LEU A 498 -22.35 -3.61 -21.82
N SER A 499 -23.55 -3.26 -22.30
CA SER A 499 -24.16 -3.85 -23.50
C SER A 499 -23.30 -3.59 -24.74
N TYR A 500 -22.74 -2.38 -24.87
CA TYR A 500 -21.82 -2.06 -25.96
C TYR A 500 -20.56 -2.96 -25.90
N LEU A 501 -19.94 -3.10 -24.72
CA LEU A 501 -18.74 -3.92 -24.54
C LEU A 501 -18.97 -5.39 -24.86
N HIS A 502 -20.13 -5.94 -24.45
CA HIS A 502 -20.44 -7.36 -24.64
C HIS A 502 -20.88 -7.72 -26.05
N SER A 503 -21.58 -6.81 -26.76
CA SER A 503 -22.32 -7.19 -27.97
C SER A 503 -22.07 -6.31 -29.20
N ALA A 504 -21.57 -5.09 -29.04
CA ALA A 504 -21.40 -4.13 -30.14
C ALA A 504 -19.93 -3.80 -30.44
N ALA A 505 -19.01 -4.11 -29.52
CA ALA A 505 -17.58 -4.05 -29.77
C ALA A 505 -17.17 -5.09 -30.84
N SER A 506 -16.05 -4.84 -31.54
CA SER A 506 -15.54 -5.72 -32.59
C SER A 506 -15.19 -7.12 -32.08
N VAL A 507 -14.79 -7.21 -30.82
CA VAL A 507 -14.60 -8.45 -30.07
C VAL A 507 -15.30 -8.24 -28.72
N PRO A 508 -16.07 -9.21 -28.20
CA PRO A 508 -16.68 -9.08 -26.88
C PRO A 508 -15.64 -8.80 -25.80
N ILE A 509 -15.88 -7.76 -25.00
CA ILE A 509 -15.00 -7.34 -23.90
C ILE A 509 -15.76 -7.54 -22.59
N TYR A 510 -15.23 -8.39 -21.72
CA TYR A 510 -15.76 -8.58 -20.37
C TYR A 510 -14.98 -7.71 -19.37
N HIS A 511 -15.71 -6.94 -18.57
CA HIS A 511 -15.15 -5.94 -17.67
C HIS A 511 -14.48 -6.59 -16.45
N ARG A 512 -15.13 -7.60 -15.85
CA ARG A 512 -14.67 -8.41 -14.70
C ARG A 512 -14.60 -7.70 -13.34
N ASP A 513 -14.61 -6.37 -13.30
CA ASP A 513 -14.66 -5.59 -12.04
C ASP A 513 -15.75 -4.51 -12.01
N VAL A 514 -16.97 -4.88 -12.40
CA VAL A 514 -18.12 -3.94 -12.35
C VAL A 514 -18.53 -3.70 -10.89
N LYS A 515 -18.38 -2.46 -10.42
CA LYS A 515 -18.73 -2.02 -9.05
C LYS A 515 -18.97 -0.52 -9.00
N SER A 516 -19.65 -0.04 -7.96
CA SER A 516 -19.98 1.39 -7.81
C SER A 516 -18.75 2.30 -7.62
N THR A 517 -17.61 1.78 -7.13
CA THR A 517 -16.35 2.56 -7.08
C THR A 517 -15.67 2.72 -8.44
N ASN A 518 -16.01 1.89 -9.43
CA ASN A 518 -15.51 1.97 -10.81
C ASN A 518 -16.49 2.68 -11.77
N ILE A 519 -17.61 3.19 -11.26
CA ILE A 519 -18.57 4.01 -12.00
C ILE A 519 -18.37 5.47 -11.56
N LEU A 520 -17.81 6.30 -12.43
CA LEU A 520 -17.52 7.70 -12.15
C LEU A 520 -18.61 8.62 -12.70
N LEU A 521 -18.78 9.81 -12.12
CA LEU A 521 -19.74 10.81 -12.60
C LEU A 521 -19.04 12.01 -13.26
N ASP A 522 -19.39 12.31 -14.50
CA ASP A 522 -18.85 13.48 -15.23
C ASP A 522 -19.43 14.80 -14.73
N GLU A 523 -18.98 15.94 -15.28
CA GLU A 523 -19.45 17.29 -14.93
C GLU A 523 -20.98 17.45 -15.03
N LYS A 524 -21.63 16.68 -15.91
CA LYS A 524 -23.08 16.68 -16.11
C LYS A 524 -23.77 15.57 -15.32
N HIS A 525 -23.06 14.96 -14.37
CA HIS A 525 -23.49 13.84 -13.55
C HIS A 525 -23.90 12.60 -14.35
N ARG A 526 -23.30 12.41 -15.53
CA ARG A 526 -23.47 11.18 -16.32
C ARG A 526 -22.48 10.14 -15.89
N ALA A 527 -22.92 8.89 -15.84
CA ALA A 527 -22.12 7.75 -15.45
C ALA A 527 -21.10 7.38 -16.53
N LYS A 528 -19.87 7.07 -16.10
CA LYS A 528 -18.82 6.49 -16.93
C LYS A 528 -18.19 5.30 -16.24
N VAL A 529 -18.15 4.16 -16.93
CA VAL A 529 -17.46 2.95 -16.48
C VAL A 529 -15.95 3.13 -16.65
N SER A 530 -15.19 2.71 -15.64
CA SER A 530 -13.73 2.87 -15.57
C SER A 530 -13.07 1.60 -15.04
N ASP A 531 -11.73 1.58 -15.11
CA ASP A 531 -10.86 0.53 -14.54
C ASP A 531 -10.90 -0.82 -15.27
N PHE A 532 -10.24 -0.87 -16.42
CA PHE A 532 -10.24 -2.03 -17.33
C PHE A 532 -9.01 -2.94 -17.15
N GLY A 533 -8.27 -2.80 -16.05
CA GLY A 533 -7.01 -3.49 -15.81
C GLY A 533 -7.10 -5.03 -15.87
N ILE A 534 -8.19 -5.59 -15.32
CA ILE A 534 -8.44 -7.04 -15.34
C ILE A 534 -9.39 -7.48 -16.46
N SER A 535 -9.86 -6.56 -17.31
CA SER A 535 -10.78 -6.85 -18.40
C SER A 535 -10.13 -7.72 -19.48
N ARG A 536 -10.94 -8.50 -20.21
CA ARG A 536 -10.45 -9.42 -21.24
C ARG A 536 -11.36 -9.42 -22.46
N SER A 537 -10.75 -9.48 -23.64
CA SER A 537 -11.45 -9.78 -24.89
C SER A 537 -11.60 -11.28 -25.06
N VAL A 538 -12.75 -11.74 -25.51
CA VAL A 538 -13.03 -13.17 -25.73
C VAL A 538 -13.15 -13.45 -27.23
N PRO A 539 -12.37 -14.40 -27.78
CA PRO A 539 -12.56 -14.85 -29.16
C PRO A 539 -14.01 -15.30 -29.39
N LEU A 540 -14.55 -15.07 -30.59
CA LEU A 540 -15.95 -15.41 -30.91
C LEU A 540 -16.29 -16.90 -30.76
N ASP A 541 -15.28 -17.77 -30.84
CA ASP A 541 -15.43 -19.23 -30.75
C ASP A 541 -15.52 -19.73 -29.30
N ASP A 542 -15.18 -18.88 -28.31
CA ASP A 542 -15.15 -19.25 -26.90
C ASP A 542 -16.42 -18.78 -26.17
N THR A 543 -17.06 -19.70 -25.46
CA THR A 543 -18.26 -19.39 -24.66
C THR A 543 -17.93 -18.82 -23.28
N HIS A 544 -16.72 -19.03 -22.79
CA HIS A 544 -16.27 -18.65 -21.45
C HIS A 544 -14.75 -18.43 -21.42
N LEU A 545 -14.29 -17.70 -20.39
CA LEU A 545 -12.88 -17.53 -20.07
C LEU A 545 -12.52 -18.38 -18.84
N THR A 546 -11.62 -19.34 -19.01
CA THR A 546 -11.05 -20.10 -17.88
C THR A 546 -9.86 -19.34 -17.32
N THR A 547 -10.03 -18.75 -16.14
CA THR A 547 -9.01 -17.85 -15.55
C THR A 547 -9.08 -17.87 -14.03
N VAL A 548 -7.99 -17.47 -13.37
CA VAL A 548 -7.94 -17.30 -11.90
C VAL A 548 -9.04 -16.34 -11.48
N VAL A 549 -9.71 -16.65 -10.36
CA VAL A 549 -10.77 -15.80 -9.82
C VAL A 549 -10.21 -14.43 -9.45
N GLN A 550 -10.68 -13.40 -10.16
CA GLN A 550 -10.35 -12.00 -9.91
C GLN A 550 -11.64 -11.17 -9.86
N GLY A 551 -11.66 -10.13 -9.03
CA GLY A 551 -12.79 -9.22 -8.86
C GLY A 551 -12.93 -8.72 -7.42
N THR A 552 -13.91 -7.86 -7.19
CA THR A 552 -14.12 -7.27 -5.86
C THR A 552 -15.13 -8.08 -5.03
N VAL A 553 -14.73 -8.49 -3.82
CA VAL A 553 -15.60 -9.20 -2.87
C VAL A 553 -16.91 -8.42 -2.68
N GLY A 554 -18.05 -9.12 -2.71
CA GLY A 554 -19.39 -8.51 -2.68
C GLY A 554 -20.03 -8.36 -4.07
N TYR A 555 -19.23 -8.25 -5.13
CA TYR A 555 -19.70 -8.15 -6.52
C TYR A 555 -19.41 -9.41 -7.34
N VAL A 556 -18.44 -10.22 -6.92
CA VAL A 556 -18.02 -11.45 -7.64
C VAL A 556 -19.18 -12.44 -7.76
N ASP A 557 -19.39 -12.92 -8.99
CA ASP A 557 -20.33 -13.97 -9.33
C ASP A 557 -20.01 -15.30 -8.60
N PRO A 558 -20.94 -15.85 -7.81
CA PRO A 558 -20.72 -17.09 -7.07
C PRO A 558 -20.51 -18.32 -7.98
N GLU A 559 -21.09 -18.32 -9.19
CA GLU A 559 -20.89 -19.41 -10.16
C GLU A 559 -19.47 -19.38 -10.74
N TYR A 560 -18.98 -18.19 -11.08
CA TYR A 560 -17.59 -17.98 -11.48
C TYR A 560 -16.62 -18.37 -10.37
N LEU A 561 -16.91 -17.99 -9.12
CA LEU A 561 -16.08 -18.34 -7.95
C LEU A 561 -15.94 -19.86 -7.77
N GLN A 562 -16.96 -20.64 -8.15
CA GLN A 562 -16.95 -22.10 -8.03
C GLN A 562 -16.37 -22.81 -9.25
N SER A 563 -16.66 -22.30 -10.45
CA SER A 563 -16.32 -22.96 -11.73
C SER A 563 -14.99 -22.50 -12.34
N ASN A 564 -14.48 -21.33 -11.94
CA ASN A 564 -13.41 -20.59 -12.63
C ASN A 564 -13.72 -20.22 -14.10
N HIS A 565 -14.98 -20.33 -14.53
CA HIS A 565 -15.43 -19.94 -15.86
C HIS A 565 -16.11 -18.58 -15.81
N PHE A 566 -15.45 -17.56 -16.35
CA PHE A 566 -16.02 -16.22 -16.46
C PHE A 566 -16.78 -16.07 -17.76
N THR A 567 -18.00 -15.55 -17.71
CA THR A 567 -18.82 -15.27 -18.91
C THR A 567 -19.37 -13.85 -18.87
N GLY A 568 -19.97 -13.38 -19.96
CA GLY A 568 -20.71 -12.10 -19.94
C GLY A 568 -21.80 -12.07 -18.87
N LYS A 569 -22.34 -13.22 -18.46
CA LYS A 569 -23.33 -13.33 -17.37
C LYS A 569 -22.73 -13.08 -15.97
N SER A 570 -21.41 -13.17 -15.81
CA SER A 570 -20.73 -12.82 -14.55
C SER A 570 -20.65 -11.29 -14.36
N ASP A 571 -20.47 -10.53 -15.43
CA ASP A 571 -20.62 -9.06 -15.42
C ASP A 571 -22.09 -8.67 -15.14
N VAL A 572 -23.06 -9.42 -15.67
CA VAL A 572 -24.51 -9.20 -15.37
C VAL A 572 -24.79 -9.35 -13.88
N TYR A 573 -24.21 -10.36 -13.21
CA TYR A 573 -24.35 -10.53 -11.77
C TYR A 573 -23.78 -9.33 -11.01
N SER A 574 -22.57 -8.90 -11.37
CA SER A 574 -21.88 -7.76 -10.77
C SER A 574 -22.70 -6.46 -10.93
N PHE A 575 -23.28 -6.24 -12.12
CA PHE A 575 -24.21 -5.15 -12.37
C PHE A 575 -25.52 -5.27 -11.57
N GLY A 576 -26.02 -6.49 -11.36
CA GLY A 576 -27.15 -6.77 -10.46
C GLY A 576 -26.89 -6.30 -9.03
N VAL A 577 -25.65 -6.45 -8.53
CA VAL A 577 -25.25 -5.89 -7.23
C VAL A 577 -25.26 -4.36 -7.24
N VAL A 578 -24.84 -3.72 -8.32
CA VAL A 578 -24.95 -2.26 -8.49
C VAL A 578 -26.41 -1.80 -8.50
N LEU A 579 -27.32 -2.53 -9.17
CA LEU A 579 -28.75 -2.20 -9.18
C LEU A 579 -29.36 -2.24 -7.77
N ILE A 580 -29.06 -3.26 -6.97
CA ILE A 580 -29.58 -3.34 -5.59
C ILE A 580 -28.93 -2.30 -4.68
N GLU A 581 -27.67 -1.93 -4.93
CA GLU A 581 -27.01 -0.82 -4.22
C GLU A 581 -27.70 0.51 -4.53
N LEU A 582 -28.09 0.76 -5.79
CA LEU A 582 -28.89 1.89 -6.20
C LEU A 582 -30.30 1.87 -5.58
N VAL A 583 -30.96 0.73 -5.45
CA VAL A 583 -32.32 0.65 -4.89
C VAL A 583 -32.33 0.79 -3.36
N THR A 584 -31.36 0.16 -2.68
CA THR A 584 -31.35 0.07 -1.21
C THR A 584 -30.50 1.13 -0.53
N GLY A 585 -29.54 1.74 -1.24
CA GLY A 585 -28.49 2.55 -0.62
C GLY A 585 -27.59 1.74 0.33
N GLY A 586 -27.71 0.41 0.35
CA GLY A 586 -26.98 -0.46 1.25
C GLY A 586 -25.58 -0.79 0.72
N ARG A 587 -24.60 -0.95 1.62
CA ARG A 587 -23.25 -1.36 1.23
C ARG A 587 -23.23 -2.83 0.75
N PRO A 588 -22.43 -3.18 -0.28
CA PRO A 588 -22.32 -4.54 -0.81
C PRO A 588 -21.91 -5.58 0.24
N ILE A 589 -21.05 -5.17 1.18
CA ILE A 589 -20.66 -5.95 2.37
C ILE A 589 -20.94 -5.10 3.61
N SER A 590 -21.61 -5.68 4.60
CA SER A 590 -21.81 -5.05 5.90
C SER A 590 -21.53 -6.03 7.04
N LEU A 591 -20.62 -5.66 7.94
CA LEU A 591 -20.29 -6.44 9.15
C LEU A 591 -21.37 -6.33 10.22
N LEU A 592 -22.29 -5.38 10.09
CA LEU A 592 -23.44 -5.20 11.00
C LEU A 592 -24.54 -6.24 10.74
N ARG A 593 -24.51 -6.94 9.60
CA ARG A 593 -25.45 -8.02 9.28
C ARG A 593 -24.98 -9.34 9.89
N PRO A 594 -25.90 -10.23 10.30
CA PRO A 594 -25.57 -11.60 10.71
C PRO A 594 -24.68 -12.30 9.69
N GLN A 595 -23.85 -13.24 10.15
CA GLN A 595 -22.82 -13.86 9.33
C GLN A 595 -23.39 -14.53 8.06
N GLU A 596 -24.62 -15.06 8.13
CA GLU A 596 -25.28 -15.70 6.98
C GLU A 596 -25.69 -14.71 5.87
N VAL A 597 -25.81 -13.41 6.16
CA VAL A 597 -26.37 -12.39 5.23
C VAL A 597 -25.49 -11.14 5.09
N ARG A 598 -24.17 -11.26 5.31
CA ARG A 598 -23.22 -10.14 5.18
C ARG A 598 -23.18 -9.53 3.78
N MET A 599 -23.43 -10.33 2.75
CA MET A 599 -23.48 -9.88 1.36
C MET A 599 -24.85 -9.32 1.01
N LEU A 600 -24.88 -8.12 0.44
CA LEU A 600 -26.12 -7.43 0.03
C LEU A 600 -26.94 -8.25 -0.97
N GLY A 601 -26.29 -8.92 -1.92
CA GLY A 601 -26.97 -9.76 -2.92
C GLY A 601 -27.78 -10.90 -2.29
N ALA A 602 -27.18 -11.65 -1.35
CA ALA A 602 -27.85 -12.74 -0.65
C ALA A 602 -29.03 -12.23 0.19
N TYR A 603 -28.81 -11.15 0.95
CA TYR A 603 -29.85 -10.50 1.75
C TYR A 603 -31.03 -10.01 0.90
N PHE A 604 -30.74 -9.36 -0.23
CA PHE A 604 -31.76 -8.88 -1.16
C PHE A 604 -32.60 -10.03 -1.73
N LEU A 605 -31.97 -11.13 -2.16
CA LEU A 605 -32.68 -12.30 -2.68
C LEU A 605 -33.61 -12.91 -1.63
N GLU A 606 -33.20 -12.98 -0.37
CA GLU A 606 -34.04 -13.44 0.74
C GLU A 606 -35.24 -12.52 0.98
N VAL A 607 -35.02 -11.20 0.98
CA VAL A 607 -36.08 -10.20 1.16
C VAL A 607 -37.09 -10.25 0.01
N MET A 608 -36.61 -10.37 -1.24
CA MET A 608 -37.45 -10.53 -2.42
C MET A 608 -38.25 -11.84 -2.41
N ARG A 609 -37.72 -12.92 -1.82
CA ARG A 609 -38.46 -14.19 -1.68
C ARG A 609 -39.64 -14.08 -0.71
N ASN A 610 -39.53 -13.18 0.26
CA ASN A 610 -40.54 -12.95 1.28
C ASN A 610 -41.46 -11.75 0.96
N ASP A 611 -41.38 -11.19 -0.26
CA ASP A 611 -42.13 -10.00 -0.70
C ASP A 611 -41.98 -8.76 0.22
N ARG A 612 -40.79 -8.59 0.83
CA ARG A 612 -40.49 -7.51 1.79
C ARG A 612 -39.62 -6.38 1.21
N LEU A 613 -39.73 -6.10 -0.09
CA LEU A 613 -38.88 -5.11 -0.77
C LEU A 613 -38.93 -3.72 -0.09
N HIS A 614 -40.11 -3.27 0.34
CA HIS A 614 -40.30 -1.97 1.00
C HIS A 614 -39.45 -1.78 2.25
N ASP A 615 -39.09 -2.86 2.96
CA ASP A 615 -38.30 -2.80 4.20
C ASP A 615 -36.86 -2.36 3.94
N ILE A 616 -36.34 -2.64 2.75
CA ILE A 616 -34.93 -2.41 2.38
C ILE A 616 -34.71 -1.26 1.40
N LEU A 617 -35.79 -0.63 0.92
CA LEU A 617 -35.67 0.54 0.05
C LEU A 617 -34.95 1.68 0.78
N ASP A 618 -34.13 2.41 0.04
CA ASP A 618 -33.49 3.62 0.54
C ASP A 618 -34.57 4.65 0.93
N ALA A 619 -34.46 5.21 2.13
CA ALA A 619 -35.41 6.22 2.61
C ALA A 619 -35.54 7.41 1.63
N ARG A 620 -34.47 7.75 0.92
CA ARG A 620 -34.42 8.85 -0.06
C ARG A 620 -35.32 8.63 -1.27
N ILE A 621 -35.65 7.38 -1.61
CA ILE A 621 -36.50 7.08 -2.78
C ILE A 621 -37.88 6.55 -2.39
N LYS A 622 -38.15 6.32 -1.09
CA LYS A 622 -39.42 5.78 -0.60
C LYS A 622 -40.60 6.71 -0.87
N GLU A 623 -40.39 8.03 -0.83
CA GLU A 623 -41.44 9.05 -0.95
C GLU A 623 -41.54 9.65 -2.37
N GLU A 624 -40.47 9.57 -3.17
CA GLU A 624 -40.39 10.23 -4.49
C GLU A 624 -40.83 9.34 -5.67
N CYS A 625 -40.95 8.03 -5.49
CA CYS A 625 -40.97 7.09 -6.60
C CYS A 625 -42.35 6.44 -6.86
N ASP A 626 -42.65 6.21 -8.15
CA ASP A 626 -43.64 5.21 -8.54
C ASP A 626 -43.17 3.82 -8.08
N GLN A 627 -43.87 3.25 -7.10
CA GLN A 627 -43.53 1.95 -6.53
C GLN A 627 -43.50 0.84 -7.58
N GLU A 628 -44.22 0.98 -8.69
CA GLU A 628 -44.16 0.04 -9.81
C GLU A 628 -42.81 0.08 -10.54
N GLU A 629 -42.20 1.26 -10.71
CA GLU A 629 -40.88 1.40 -11.34
C GLU A 629 -39.77 0.79 -10.47
N VAL A 630 -39.74 1.11 -9.18
CA VAL A 630 -38.78 0.51 -8.24
C VAL A 630 -38.92 -0.99 -8.18
N LEU A 631 -40.16 -1.50 -8.15
CA LEU A 631 -40.42 -2.93 -8.17
C LEU A 631 -39.96 -3.57 -9.48
N ALA A 632 -40.13 -2.90 -10.61
CA ALA A 632 -39.65 -3.38 -11.90
C ALA A 632 -38.11 -3.49 -11.94
N VAL A 633 -37.39 -2.47 -11.47
CA VAL A 633 -35.92 -2.49 -11.35
C VAL A 633 -35.47 -3.57 -10.36
N ALA A 634 -36.15 -3.72 -9.22
CA ALA A 634 -35.83 -4.77 -8.24
C ALA A 634 -36.05 -6.19 -8.82
N LYS A 635 -37.11 -6.41 -9.60
CA LYS A 635 -37.37 -7.67 -10.30
C LYS A 635 -36.30 -7.97 -11.36
N LEU A 636 -35.83 -6.94 -12.07
CA LEU A 636 -34.70 -7.06 -13.01
C LEU A 636 -33.42 -7.43 -12.26
N ALA A 637 -33.08 -6.72 -11.19
CA ALA A 637 -31.91 -7.00 -10.35
C ALA A 637 -31.93 -8.44 -9.80
N ARG A 638 -33.11 -8.93 -9.35
CA ARG A 638 -33.29 -10.31 -8.91
C ARG A 638 -32.93 -11.34 -9.99
N ARG A 639 -33.29 -11.09 -11.25
CA ARG A 639 -32.91 -11.97 -12.38
C ARG A 639 -31.42 -11.89 -12.67
N CYS A 640 -30.81 -10.71 -12.62
CA CYS A 640 -29.37 -10.54 -12.77
C CYS A 640 -28.57 -11.31 -11.70
N LEU A 641 -29.10 -11.39 -10.48
CA LEU A 641 -28.48 -12.06 -9.32
C LEU A 641 -28.79 -13.56 -9.22
N SER A 642 -29.40 -14.17 -10.24
CA SER A 642 -29.65 -15.62 -10.27
C SER A 642 -28.35 -16.41 -10.04
N LEU A 643 -28.38 -17.42 -9.18
CA LEU A 643 -27.21 -18.29 -8.94
C LEU A 643 -26.82 -19.11 -10.16
N ASN A 644 -27.76 -19.36 -11.08
CA ASN A 644 -27.53 -20.03 -12.35
C ASN A 644 -27.51 -18.98 -13.48
N SER A 645 -26.39 -18.90 -14.19
CA SER A 645 -26.07 -17.97 -15.27
C SER A 645 -27.01 -18.09 -16.47
N GLU A 646 -27.60 -19.25 -16.73
CA GLU A 646 -28.58 -19.46 -17.81
C GLU A 646 -29.84 -18.63 -17.59
N HIS A 647 -30.26 -18.47 -16.34
CA HIS A 647 -31.46 -17.69 -15.98
C HIS A 647 -31.21 -16.18 -15.92
N ARG A 648 -29.94 -15.75 -16.01
CA ARG A 648 -29.60 -14.32 -16.05
C ARG A 648 -29.91 -13.77 -17.44
N PRO A 649 -30.49 -12.56 -17.57
CA PRO A 649 -30.59 -11.89 -18.86
C PRO A 649 -29.20 -11.57 -19.44
N THR A 650 -29.11 -11.26 -20.73
CA THR A 650 -27.89 -10.66 -21.30
C THR A 650 -27.82 -9.17 -20.92
N MET A 651 -26.64 -8.56 -20.97
CA MET A 651 -26.54 -7.10 -20.74
C MET A 651 -27.36 -6.29 -21.76
N ARG A 652 -27.55 -6.82 -22.98
CA ARG A 652 -28.42 -6.22 -23.99
C ARG A 652 -29.89 -6.23 -23.55
N ASP A 653 -30.37 -7.35 -23.01
CA ASP A 653 -31.74 -7.45 -22.49
C ASP A 653 -31.94 -6.51 -21.30
N VAL A 654 -30.96 -6.47 -20.37
CA VAL A 654 -30.96 -5.57 -19.22
C VAL A 654 -31.06 -4.10 -19.66
N PHE A 655 -30.27 -3.71 -20.66
CA PHE A 655 -30.32 -2.37 -21.24
C PHE A 655 -31.71 -2.06 -21.85
N ILE A 656 -32.24 -2.95 -22.69
CA ILE A 656 -33.57 -2.77 -23.32
C ILE A 656 -34.67 -2.61 -22.27
N GLU A 657 -34.62 -3.37 -21.18
CA GLU A 657 -35.60 -3.26 -20.11
C GLU A 657 -35.49 -1.95 -19.33
N LEU A 658 -34.27 -1.51 -18.99
CA LEU A 658 -34.04 -0.22 -18.33
C LEU A 658 -34.41 0.96 -19.24
N ASP A 659 -34.18 0.85 -20.56
CA ASP A 659 -34.53 1.88 -21.55
C ASP A 659 -36.05 2.08 -21.64
N LYS A 660 -36.82 0.98 -21.58
CA LYS A 660 -38.28 1.03 -21.48
C LYS A 660 -38.75 1.73 -20.22
N MET A 661 -38.10 1.49 -19.08
CA MET A 661 -38.43 2.15 -17.80
C MET A 661 -38.11 3.64 -17.87
N GLN A 662 -36.93 4.01 -18.37
CA GLN A 662 -36.53 5.42 -18.51
C GLN A 662 -37.42 6.21 -19.49
N SER A 663 -37.90 5.56 -20.56
CA SER A 663 -38.79 6.19 -21.55
C SER A 663 -40.22 6.41 -21.03
N LYS A 664 -40.71 5.53 -20.13
CA LYS A 664 -42.03 5.71 -19.50
C LYS A 664 -42.07 6.91 -18.56
N GLY A 665 -41.03 7.15 -17.77
CA GLY A 665 -40.92 8.34 -16.90
C GLY A 665 -40.95 9.69 -17.65
N LYS A 666 -40.56 9.70 -18.94
CA LYS A 666 -40.64 10.91 -19.80
C LYS A 666 -42.04 11.12 -20.41
N CYS A 667 -42.86 10.08 -20.53
CA CYS A 667 -44.16 10.15 -21.21
C CYS A 667 -45.23 10.87 -20.35
N THR A 668 -45.07 10.87 -19.03
CA THR A 668 -46.00 11.52 -18.09
C THR A 668 -45.94 13.05 -18.14
N GLN A 669 -44.87 13.66 -18.69
CA GLN A 669 -44.77 15.11 -18.82
C GLN A 669 -45.42 15.67 -20.10
N ILE A 670 -45.65 14.85 -21.14
CA ILE A 670 -46.24 15.32 -22.42
C ILE A 670 -47.77 15.32 -22.38
N GLN A 671 -48.40 14.57 -21.46
CA GLN A 671 -49.86 14.55 -21.31
C GLN A 671 -50.42 15.63 -20.37
N ALA A 672 -49.57 16.44 -19.72
CA ALA A 672 -50.00 17.55 -18.85
C ALA A 672 -50.08 18.93 -19.56
N GLN A 673 -49.76 19.00 -20.85
CA GLN A 673 -49.89 20.22 -21.66
C GLN A 673 -50.56 19.92 -23.01
N LYS A 674 -51.85 19.58 -23.00
CA LYS A 674 -52.74 19.81 -24.14
C LYS A 674 -54.14 20.14 -23.63
N GLY A 675 -54.28 21.38 -23.17
CA GLY A 675 -55.52 22.13 -23.15
C GLY A 675 -55.23 23.49 -23.76
N GLU A 676 -55.78 23.73 -24.96
CA GLU A 676 -55.91 25.02 -25.68
C GLU A 676 -54.57 25.61 -26.19
N GLU A 677 -54.35 25.99 -27.45
CA GLU A 677 -55.22 26.56 -28.48
C GLU A 677 -54.61 26.32 -29.89
N HIS A 678 -55.46 26.35 -30.93
CA HIS A 678 -55.11 26.19 -32.33
C HIS A 678 -54.34 27.41 -32.90
N ASP A 679 -53.31 27.17 -33.73
CA ASP A 679 -53.25 27.84 -35.03
C ASP A 679 -52.38 27.11 -36.07
N HIS A 680 -52.83 27.14 -37.32
CA HIS A 680 -52.33 26.37 -38.46
C HIS A 680 -51.18 27.07 -39.19
N ILE A 681 -50.07 26.37 -39.46
CA ILE A 681 -49.30 26.51 -40.72
C ILE A 681 -48.82 25.13 -41.20
N ARG A 682 -49.20 24.77 -42.43
CA ARG A 682 -48.78 23.56 -43.18
C ARG A 682 -47.58 23.87 -44.10
N ILE A 683 -46.99 22.78 -44.62
CA ILE A 683 -46.11 22.59 -45.80
C ILE A 683 -44.69 22.18 -45.36
N SER A 684 -44.05 21.08 -45.78
CA SER A 684 -44.38 19.83 -46.51
C SER A 684 -43.08 18.99 -46.51
N VAL A 685 -43.14 17.69 -46.24
CA VAL A 685 -42.04 16.73 -46.49
C VAL A 685 -42.32 16.05 -47.83
N PRO A 686 -41.40 16.04 -48.80
CA PRO A 686 -41.52 15.17 -49.96
C PRO A 686 -41.10 13.74 -49.62
N GLU A 687 -41.97 12.80 -49.97
CA GLU A 687 -41.74 11.37 -50.03
C GLU A 687 -40.83 10.99 -51.22
N SER A 688 -40.00 9.97 -51.00
CA SER A 688 -39.73 8.88 -51.95
C SER A 688 -39.23 7.69 -51.12
N MET A 689 -40.06 6.67 -50.85
CA MET A 689 -40.33 5.49 -51.71
C MET A 689 -39.06 4.62 -51.85
N SER A 690 -38.98 3.33 -51.50
CA SER A 690 -39.87 2.33 -50.91
C SER A 690 -39.13 0.98 -50.92
N LEU A 691 -39.48 0.07 -49.99
CA LEU A 691 -39.40 -1.41 -50.09
C LEU A 691 -37.99 -2.04 -50.22
N SER A 692 -37.66 -3.24 -49.73
CA SER A 692 -38.22 -4.29 -48.84
C SER A 692 -37.15 -5.39 -48.84
N TYR A 693 -36.93 -6.19 -47.78
CA TYR A 693 -36.51 -7.60 -47.98
C TYR A 693 -36.83 -8.49 -46.77
N THR A 694 -37.28 -9.67 -47.13
CA THR A 694 -37.94 -10.77 -46.41
C THR A 694 -37.01 -11.68 -45.61
N SER A 695 -37.52 -12.25 -44.51
CA SER A 695 -36.98 -13.45 -43.85
C SER A 695 -37.13 -14.70 -44.72
N PRO A 696 -36.26 -15.71 -44.55
CA PRO A 696 -36.59 -17.08 -44.90
C PRO A 696 -36.66 -18.02 -43.68
N ASP A 697 -37.62 -18.93 -43.80
CA ASP A 697 -37.98 -20.00 -42.88
C ASP A 697 -36.96 -21.15 -42.81
N ILE A 698 -37.11 -21.90 -41.72
CA ILE A 698 -36.45 -23.13 -41.33
C ILE A 698 -36.79 -24.28 -42.29
N VAL A 699 -35.78 -25.00 -42.75
CA VAL A 699 -35.92 -26.35 -43.34
C VAL A 699 -35.09 -27.33 -42.51
N VAL A 700 -35.77 -28.37 -42.04
CA VAL A 700 -35.22 -29.54 -41.36
C VAL A 700 -34.78 -30.55 -42.42
N GLU A 701 -33.53 -30.99 -42.39
CA GLU A 701 -33.11 -32.24 -43.04
C GLU A 701 -32.21 -33.07 -42.11
N ASN A 702 -32.64 -34.30 -41.88
CA ASN A 702 -31.92 -35.37 -41.19
C ASN A 702 -30.70 -35.82 -42.01
N SER A 703 -29.54 -35.95 -41.38
CA SER A 703 -28.56 -36.95 -41.80
C SER A 703 -27.76 -37.50 -40.61
N SER A 704 -27.79 -38.82 -40.52
CA SER A 704 -27.06 -39.71 -39.62
C SER A 704 -25.60 -39.92 -40.05
N PHE A 705 -24.78 -40.44 -39.11
CA PHE A 705 -23.50 -41.20 -39.21
C PHE A 705 -22.39 -40.56 -38.34
N SER A 706 -22.19 -41.05 -37.11
CA SER A 706 -21.41 -42.21 -36.64
C SER A 706 -19.96 -41.87 -36.28
N LEU A 707 -19.59 -42.18 -35.03
CA LEU A 707 -18.23 -42.20 -34.53
C LEU A 707 -17.39 -43.23 -35.32
N ASP A 708 -16.15 -42.89 -35.65
CA ASP A 708 -15.00 -43.69 -35.20
C ASP A 708 -13.61 -43.08 -35.49
N SER A 709 -12.73 -43.32 -34.51
CA SER A 709 -11.25 -43.46 -34.58
C SER A 709 -10.31 -42.23 -34.65
N LYS A 710 -9.46 -42.16 -33.61
CA LYS A 710 -8.22 -41.37 -33.40
C LYS A 710 -7.04 -41.87 -34.30
N PRO A 711 -5.76 -41.51 -34.02
CA PRO A 711 -5.05 -40.23 -34.25
C PRO A 711 -3.76 -40.44 -35.08
N LEU A 712 -3.19 -39.41 -35.73
CA LEU A 712 -1.82 -39.49 -36.29
C LEU A 712 -1.06 -38.15 -36.16
N MET A 713 0.02 -38.22 -35.39
CA MET A 713 1.24 -37.38 -35.44
C MET A 713 2.41 -38.39 -35.58
N PRO A 714 3.66 -38.00 -35.91
CA PRO A 714 4.18 -36.76 -36.48
C PRO A 714 5.12 -37.02 -37.69
N HIS A 715 5.61 -35.97 -38.37
CA HIS A 715 6.92 -36.04 -39.03
C HIS A 715 7.67 -34.71 -39.02
N LYS A 716 8.91 -34.78 -38.51
CA LYS A 716 10.02 -33.83 -38.74
C LYS A 716 10.69 -34.13 -40.09
N THR A 717 11.09 -33.08 -40.79
CA THR A 717 12.39 -32.81 -41.50
C THR A 717 12.15 -31.54 -42.34
N GLN A 718 13.00 -30.52 -42.41
CA GLN A 718 14.46 -30.41 -42.34
C GLN A 718 14.86 -29.09 -41.66
#